data_AF-J2QJH9-F1
#
_entry.id   AF-J2QJH9-F1
#
_cell.length_a   1.000
_cell.length_b   1.000
_cell.length_c   1.000
_cell.angle_alpha   90.00
_cell.angle_beta   90.00
_cell.angle_gamma   90.00
#
_symmetry.space_group_name_H-M   'P 1'
#
loop_
_entity.id
_entity.type
_entity.pdbx_description
1 polymer ?
#
loop_
_entity_poly.entity_id
_entity_poly.type
_entity_poly.pdbx_seq_one_letter_code
_entity_poly.pdbx_strand_id
1 'polypeptide(L)'
;MKPVLPHAQLDWDDQGRPRSRVFDDVYFSDKSGLEETRYVFLEQNRLAERFAALPATGRLVIGETGFGTGLNFLCAWQLFEQHAVAGARLHFVSVEKYPLSPADLKRALALWPELKPLADQLLRHYVAIHAGFQRITLANGRVTLTLLIGDALEQLPQLDAQIDAWFLDGFAPAKNPDMWTAELFVELARLAAPGSTISTFTSTGWVRRLLNAAGFKMKRTPGIGHKWEILRGEFLGWPAEVTPPAPEKPWFARPAPITSDRRALVIGAGLAGCATASSLAARGWQVTLLERHAAVAQEASGNPQGVLYLKLSAHGTALSQLIVSGFGYTRRLLETLQRGTDWDDCGVLQLAFNTKEAERHAQLAEAFPEDLLQWLDQPEAQARAGVGVAHGGLYYAEGGWVHPPALCQAQAAQPNIELLSHCEALQLRKVDDQWQALDGERLLASAPVVVLAGAAEIQRFAQSAELPLKRIRGQITRLAETAASQTLATVVCAEGYVAPARLGEHTLGASFDFNSDDLTPTTAEHQGNLTMLAEISSDLVARLKISEQPVENLQGRAAFRCTSPDYLPMVGPLADRKAFLDAYALLSKDARQIPDIACPWLDGLYINSGHGSRGLITAPLSGELLAAWLDDEPLPVPRSVAEACHPNRFALRKLIRGK
;
A
#
# COMPACT_ATOMS: atom_id res chain seq x y z
N MET A 1 -20.81 9.98 -16.65
CA MET A 1 -19.68 9.08 -16.96
C MET A 1 -20.26 7.72 -17.34
N LYS A 2 -19.68 7.02 -18.32
CA LYS A 2 -20.03 5.60 -18.53
C LYS A 2 -19.63 4.82 -17.25
N PRO A 3 -20.38 3.79 -16.82
CA PRO A 3 -19.97 2.96 -15.69
C PRO A 3 -18.58 2.39 -15.98
N VAL A 4 -17.62 2.64 -15.10
CA VAL A 4 -16.34 1.91 -15.13
C VAL A 4 -16.68 0.49 -14.71
N LEU A 5 -16.54 -0.46 -15.63
CA LEU A 5 -16.77 -1.87 -15.33
C LEU A 5 -15.70 -2.30 -14.31
N PRO A 6 -16.07 -2.89 -13.16
CA PRO A 6 -15.09 -3.29 -12.14
C PRO A 6 -14.18 -4.43 -12.64
N HIS A 7 -14.68 -5.26 -13.56
CA HIS A 7 -13.96 -6.39 -14.12
C HIS A 7 -14.11 -6.53 -15.64
N ALA A 8 -13.19 -7.29 -16.24
CA ALA A 8 -13.28 -7.72 -17.64
C ALA A 8 -14.57 -8.48 -17.93
N GLN A 9 -15.19 -8.20 -19.08
CA GLN A 9 -16.31 -8.95 -19.62
C GLN A 9 -15.79 -10.00 -20.60
N LEU A 10 -15.88 -11.27 -20.22
CA LEU A 10 -15.28 -12.37 -20.96
C LEU A 10 -16.31 -13.30 -21.60
N ASP A 11 -16.00 -13.77 -22.80
CA ASP A 11 -16.54 -14.99 -23.38
C ASP A 11 -15.46 -16.06 -23.38
N TRP A 12 -15.86 -17.33 -23.28
CA TRP A 12 -14.95 -18.45 -23.25
C TRP A 12 -15.24 -19.37 -24.42
N ASP A 13 -14.23 -19.72 -25.20
CA ASP A 13 -14.40 -20.66 -26.32
C ASP A 13 -14.47 -22.13 -25.85
N ASP A 14 -14.70 -23.05 -26.79
CA ASP A 14 -14.79 -24.49 -26.52
C ASP A 14 -13.51 -25.09 -25.92
N GLN A 15 -12.38 -24.39 -26.05
CA GLN A 15 -11.08 -24.77 -25.49
C GLN A 15 -10.80 -24.08 -24.15
N GLY A 16 -11.76 -23.33 -23.63
CA GLY A 16 -11.66 -22.63 -22.35
C GLY A 16 -10.78 -21.39 -22.38
N ARG A 17 -10.51 -20.79 -23.55
CA ARG A 17 -9.70 -19.57 -23.68
C ARG A 17 -10.58 -18.31 -23.56
N PRO A 18 -10.11 -17.26 -22.87
CA PRO A 18 -10.87 -16.04 -22.70
C PRO A 18 -10.76 -15.11 -23.91
N ARG A 19 -11.89 -14.54 -24.31
CA ARG A 19 -12.03 -13.45 -25.28
C ARG A 19 -12.67 -12.25 -24.60
N SER A 20 -12.11 -11.05 -24.82
CA SER A 20 -12.70 -9.82 -24.32
C SER A 20 -13.91 -9.42 -25.15
N ARG A 21 -15.08 -9.28 -24.52
CA ARG A 21 -16.28 -8.73 -25.17
C ARG A 21 -16.14 -7.24 -25.50
N VAL A 22 -15.35 -6.50 -24.73
CA VAL A 22 -15.16 -5.05 -24.90
C VAL A 22 -14.31 -4.75 -26.13
N PHE A 23 -13.26 -5.53 -26.36
CA PHE A 23 -12.29 -5.30 -27.45
C PHE A 23 -12.42 -6.30 -28.61
N ASP A 24 -13.35 -7.26 -28.49
CA ASP A 24 -13.61 -8.31 -29.47
C ASP A 24 -12.34 -9.11 -29.87
N ASP A 25 -11.45 -9.36 -28.90
CA ASP A 25 -10.12 -9.92 -29.12
C ASP A 25 -9.71 -10.95 -28.07
N VAL A 26 -8.76 -11.82 -28.42
CA VAL A 26 -8.23 -12.86 -27.52
C VAL A 26 -7.12 -12.30 -26.63
N TYR A 27 -6.98 -12.83 -25.41
CA TYR A 27 -5.91 -12.41 -24.49
C TYR A 27 -4.53 -12.99 -24.86
N PHE A 28 -4.49 -14.11 -25.59
CA PHE A 28 -3.24 -14.76 -26.01
C PHE A 28 -3.51 -15.66 -27.23
N SER A 29 -2.46 -16.02 -27.98
CA SER A 29 -2.58 -16.89 -29.16
C SER A 29 -3.20 -18.25 -28.83
N ASP A 30 -3.98 -18.73 -29.79
CA ASP A 30 -4.72 -19.98 -29.83
C ASP A 30 -3.85 -21.25 -29.70
N LYS A 31 -2.63 -21.26 -30.25
CA LYS A 31 -1.76 -22.45 -30.33
C LYS A 31 -0.53 -22.42 -29.43
N SER A 32 -0.06 -21.24 -29.02
CA SER A 32 1.28 -21.10 -28.41
C SER A 32 1.43 -19.91 -27.46
N GLY A 33 0.41 -19.57 -26.66
CA GLY A 33 0.45 -18.39 -25.77
C GLY A 33 1.68 -18.29 -24.86
N LEU A 34 2.15 -19.42 -24.30
CA LEU A 34 3.38 -19.48 -23.50
C LEU A 34 4.65 -19.22 -24.32
N GLU A 35 4.79 -19.88 -25.48
CA GLU A 35 5.97 -19.74 -26.34
C GLU A 35 6.05 -18.34 -26.93
N GLU A 36 4.90 -17.76 -27.31
CA GLU A 36 4.83 -16.38 -27.79
C GLU A 36 5.26 -15.41 -26.70
N THR A 37 4.75 -15.55 -25.48
CA THR A 37 5.16 -14.73 -24.32
C THR A 37 6.66 -14.83 -24.07
N ARG A 38 7.19 -16.06 -24.03
CA ARG A 38 8.62 -16.33 -23.84
C ARG A 38 9.48 -15.69 -24.94
N TYR A 39 9.04 -15.76 -26.19
CA TYR A 39 9.78 -15.20 -27.31
C TYR A 39 9.69 -13.68 -27.37
N VAL A 40 8.48 -13.12 -27.35
CA VAL A 40 8.22 -11.68 -27.57
C VAL A 40 8.71 -10.85 -26.40
N PHE A 41 8.39 -11.25 -25.17
CA PHE A 41 8.64 -10.42 -23.99
C PHE A 41 9.91 -10.81 -23.24
N LEU A 42 10.17 -12.10 -23.03
CA LEU A 42 11.33 -12.53 -22.25
C LEU A 42 12.63 -12.50 -23.08
N GLU A 43 12.64 -13.15 -24.24
CA GLU A 43 13.84 -13.25 -25.08
C GLU A 43 14.22 -11.90 -25.68
N GLN A 44 13.26 -11.14 -26.23
CA GLN A 44 13.59 -9.84 -26.85
C GLN A 44 14.04 -8.77 -25.86
N ASN A 45 13.72 -8.90 -24.57
CA ASN A 45 14.27 -8.07 -23.50
C ASN A 45 15.53 -8.69 -22.84
N ARG A 46 16.00 -9.85 -23.33
CA ARG A 46 17.19 -10.57 -22.83
C ARG A 46 17.11 -10.90 -21.34
N LEU A 47 15.92 -11.24 -20.84
CA LEU A 47 15.71 -11.33 -19.39
C LEU A 47 16.51 -12.45 -18.72
N ALA A 48 16.74 -13.58 -19.39
CA ALA A 48 17.53 -14.68 -18.82
C ALA A 48 18.97 -14.23 -18.49
N GLU A 49 19.62 -13.54 -19.43
CA GLU A 49 20.97 -12.97 -19.25
C GLU A 49 20.96 -11.91 -18.14
N ARG A 50 20.00 -10.99 -18.17
CA ARG A 50 19.91 -9.89 -17.21
C ARG A 50 19.62 -10.38 -15.79
N PHE A 51 18.77 -11.38 -15.62
CA PHE A 51 18.49 -12.01 -14.33
C PHE A 51 19.71 -12.76 -13.79
N ALA A 52 20.43 -13.50 -14.63
CA ALA A 52 21.66 -14.18 -14.23
C ALA A 52 22.78 -13.20 -13.83
N ALA A 53 22.78 -12.00 -14.40
CA ALA A 53 23.75 -10.94 -14.10
C ALA A 53 23.40 -10.12 -12.83
N LEU A 54 22.21 -10.30 -12.24
CA LEU A 54 21.84 -9.54 -11.04
C LEU A 54 22.72 -9.93 -9.84
N PRO A 55 23.28 -8.97 -9.10
CA PRO A 55 23.92 -9.26 -7.82
C PRO A 55 22.89 -9.69 -6.77
N ALA A 56 23.35 -10.24 -5.65
CA ALA A 56 22.49 -10.69 -4.56
C ALA A 56 21.65 -9.59 -3.89
N THR A 57 21.96 -8.31 -4.11
CA THR A 57 21.11 -7.19 -3.66
C THR A 57 20.47 -6.45 -4.84
N GLY A 58 20.63 -6.99 -6.05
CA GLY A 58 20.17 -6.40 -7.29
C GLY A 58 18.67 -6.58 -7.48
N ARG A 59 18.10 -5.68 -8.28
CA ARG A 59 16.70 -5.72 -8.69
C ARG A 59 16.61 -5.46 -10.18
N LEU A 60 15.66 -6.11 -10.84
CA LEU A 60 15.21 -5.74 -12.17
C LEU A 60 13.73 -5.36 -12.12
N VAL A 61 13.38 -4.23 -12.72
CA VAL A 61 12.01 -3.71 -12.78
C VAL A 61 11.42 -3.88 -14.17
N ILE A 62 10.36 -4.66 -14.29
CA ILE A 62 9.61 -4.84 -15.55
C ILE A 62 8.36 -3.98 -15.48
N GLY A 63 8.11 -3.17 -16.52
CA GLY A 63 6.87 -2.44 -16.73
C GLY A 63 6.02 -3.13 -17.79
N GLU A 64 4.71 -3.15 -17.62
CA GLU A 64 3.76 -3.74 -18.56
C GLU A 64 2.52 -2.86 -18.75
N THR A 65 1.99 -2.88 -19.96
CA THR A 65 0.70 -2.31 -20.28
C THR A 65 -0.31 -3.42 -20.59
N GLY A 66 -1.32 -3.59 -19.75
CA GLY A 66 -2.31 -4.67 -19.83
C GLY A 66 -1.85 -5.94 -19.11
N PHE A 67 -2.29 -6.14 -17.87
CA PHE A 67 -1.98 -7.34 -17.09
C PHE A 67 -2.73 -8.57 -17.60
N GLY A 68 -3.98 -8.38 -18.00
CA GLY A 68 -4.88 -9.43 -18.47
C GLY A 68 -4.92 -10.63 -17.52
N THR A 69 -4.46 -11.78 -18.01
CA THR A 69 -4.44 -13.05 -17.26
C THR A 69 -3.23 -13.21 -16.34
N GLY A 70 -2.27 -12.28 -16.39
CA GLY A 70 -0.99 -12.36 -15.68
C GLY A 70 0.02 -13.33 -16.31
N LEU A 71 -0.21 -13.80 -17.54
CA LEU A 71 0.66 -14.77 -18.22
C LEU A 71 2.12 -14.28 -18.35
N ASN A 72 2.31 -13.05 -18.82
CA ASN A 72 3.63 -12.44 -18.95
C ASN A 72 4.36 -12.34 -17.61
N PHE A 73 3.65 -11.88 -16.57
CA PHE A 73 4.17 -11.82 -15.21
C PHE A 73 4.62 -13.19 -14.70
N LEU A 74 3.80 -14.23 -14.85
CA LEU A 74 4.13 -15.57 -14.39
C LEU A 74 5.30 -16.18 -15.18
N CYS A 75 5.39 -15.92 -16.49
CA CYS A 75 6.54 -16.35 -17.29
C CYS A 75 7.83 -15.64 -16.84
N ALA A 76 7.78 -14.32 -16.63
CA ALA A 76 8.91 -13.54 -16.15
C ALA A 76 9.35 -13.99 -14.74
N TRP A 77 8.41 -14.26 -13.84
CA TRP A 77 8.70 -14.82 -12.52
C TRP A 77 9.32 -16.21 -12.63
N GLN A 78 8.77 -17.12 -13.43
CA GLN A 78 9.35 -18.45 -13.64
C GLN A 78 10.81 -18.36 -14.11
N LEU A 79 11.07 -17.53 -15.13
CA LEU A 79 12.42 -17.33 -15.66
C LEU A 79 13.37 -16.70 -14.61
N PHE A 80 12.85 -15.76 -13.81
CA PHE A 80 13.61 -15.14 -12.73
C PHE A 80 14.03 -16.17 -11.68
N GLU A 81 13.15 -17.09 -11.26
CA GLU A 81 13.52 -18.14 -10.32
C GLU A 81 14.56 -19.13 -10.88
N GLN A 82 14.56 -19.35 -12.20
CA GLN A 82 15.52 -20.24 -12.88
C GLN A 82 16.92 -19.64 -12.98
N HIS A 83 17.04 -18.32 -13.09
CA HIS A 83 18.32 -17.66 -13.42
C HIS A 83 18.88 -16.74 -12.34
N ALA A 84 18.03 -16.11 -11.52
CA ALA A 84 18.47 -15.11 -10.56
C ALA A 84 18.95 -15.75 -9.25
N VAL A 85 20.05 -15.21 -8.69
CA VAL A 85 20.57 -15.60 -7.37
C VAL A 85 19.56 -15.32 -6.25
N ALA A 86 19.63 -16.08 -5.15
CA ALA A 86 18.61 -16.07 -4.09
C ALA A 86 18.31 -14.69 -3.47
N GLY A 87 19.29 -13.79 -3.37
CA GLY A 87 19.07 -12.44 -2.84
C GLY A 87 18.52 -11.43 -3.87
N ALA A 88 18.66 -11.71 -5.16
CA ALA A 88 18.15 -10.81 -6.20
C ALA A 88 16.63 -10.73 -6.15
N ARG A 89 16.08 -9.64 -6.72
CA ARG A 89 14.66 -9.32 -6.67
C ARG A 89 14.08 -8.96 -8.05
N LEU A 90 12.81 -9.30 -8.25
CA LEU A 90 12.02 -8.89 -9.41
C LEU A 90 10.91 -7.95 -8.94
N HIS A 91 10.79 -6.80 -9.59
CA HIS A 91 9.62 -5.93 -9.42
C HIS A 91 8.89 -5.81 -10.74
N PHE A 92 7.66 -6.27 -10.79
CA PHE A 92 6.79 -6.16 -11.95
C PHE A 92 5.73 -5.08 -11.70
N VAL A 93 5.63 -4.12 -12.59
CA VAL A 93 4.63 -3.04 -12.55
C VAL A 93 3.75 -3.18 -13.78
N SER A 94 2.46 -3.43 -13.59
CA SER A 94 1.52 -3.58 -14.71
C SER A 94 0.32 -2.68 -14.54
N VAL A 95 -0.12 -2.03 -15.61
CA VAL A 95 -1.36 -1.26 -15.63
C VAL A 95 -2.50 -2.03 -16.27
N GLU A 96 -3.65 -2.10 -15.61
CA GLU A 96 -4.80 -2.88 -16.05
C GLU A 96 -6.09 -2.09 -15.83
N LYS A 97 -6.85 -1.88 -16.92
CA LYS A 97 -8.09 -1.11 -16.87
C LYS A 97 -9.29 -1.97 -16.48
N TYR A 98 -9.27 -3.25 -16.84
CA TYR A 98 -10.34 -4.20 -16.60
C TYR A 98 -9.77 -5.48 -15.96
N PRO A 99 -9.44 -5.46 -14.66
CA PRO A 99 -8.88 -6.65 -14.00
C PRO A 99 -9.86 -7.82 -14.10
N LEU A 100 -9.35 -9.03 -14.30
CA LEU A 100 -10.18 -10.23 -14.25
C LEU A 100 -10.74 -10.41 -12.84
N SER A 101 -11.98 -10.93 -12.73
CA SER A 101 -12.53 -11.37 -11.46
C SER A 101 -11.68 -12.54 -10.90
N PRO A 102 -11.67 -12.79 -9.58
CA PRO A 102 -10.92 -13.91 -9.02
C PRO A 102 -11.29 -15.27 -9.64
N ALA A 103 -12.58 -15.47 -9.97
CA ALA A 103 -13.06 -16.68 -10.63
C ALA A 103 -12.55 -16.81 -12.07
N ASP A 104 -12.59 -15.72 -12.84
CA ASP A 104 -12.09 -15.70 -14.22
C ASP A 104 -10.58 -15.85 -14.27
N LEU A 105 -9.84 -15.18 -13.38
CA LEU A 105 -8.39 -15.32 -13.29
C LEU A 105 -8.01 -16.77 -12.97
N LYS A 106 -8.67 -17.40 -11.99
CA LYS A 106 -8.45 -18.82 -11.67
C LYS A 106 -8.71 -19.72 -12.87
N ARG A 107 -9.79 -19.47 -13.62
CA ARG A 107 -10.12 -20.23 -14.83
C ARG A 107 -9.08 -20.04 -15.93
N ALA A 108 -8.63 -18.82 -16.17
CA ALA A 108 -7.61 -18.51 -17.16
C ALA A 108 -6.28 -19.19 -16.81
N LEU A 109 -5.83 -19.07 -15.57
CA LEU A 109 -4.55 -19.63 -15.11
C LEU A 109 -4.52 -21.16 -15.14
N ALA A 110 -5.67 -21.83 -15.06
CA ALA A 110 -5.76 -23.29 -15.17
C ALA A 110 -5.33 -23.83 -16.54
N LEU A 111 -5.26 -22.97 -17.57
CA LEU A 111 -4.79 -23.34 -18.92
C LEU A 111 -3.28 -23.63 -18.98
N TRP A 112 -2.51 -23.24 -17.95
CA TRP A 112 -1.06 -23.42 -17.90
C TRP A 112 -0.63 -24.21 -16.67
N PRO A 113 -0.78 -25.55 -16.67
CA PRO A 113 -0.38 -26.40 -15.55
C PRO A 113 1.09 -26.24 -15.12
N GLU A 114 1.97 -25.91 -16.07
CA GLU A 114 3.39 -25.65 -15.82
C GLU A 114 3.62 -24.47 -14.85
N LEU A 115 2.74 -23.46 -14.88
CA LEU A 115 2.84 -22.25 -14.05
C LEU A 115 2.06 -22.38 -12.73
N LYS A 116 1.42 -23.53 -12.47
CA LYS A 116 0.51 -23.72 -11.34
C LYS A 116 1.10 -23.29 -9.98
N PRO A 117 2.35 -23.62 -9.60
CA PRO A 117 2.90 -23.21 -8.31
C PRO A 117 2.98 -21.68 -8.11
N LEU A 118 3.23 -20.95 -9.20
CA LEU A 118 3.28 -19.49 -9.20
C LEU A 118 1.88 -18.89 -9.27
N ALA A 119 1.00 -19.47 -10.10
CA ALA A 119 -0.40 -19.10 -10.20
C ALA A 119 -1.15 -19.27 -8.87
N ASP A 120 -0.93 -20.37 -8.15
CA ASP A 120 -1.53 -20.61 -6.83
C ASP A 120 -1.08 -19.56 -5.80
N GLN A 121 0.17 -19.10 -5.87
CA GLN A 121 0.66 -18.00 -5.04
C GLN A 121 -0.03 -16.68 -5.40
N LEU A 122 -0.10 -16.33 -6.69
CA LEU A 122 -0.79 -15.13 -7.14
C LEU A 122 -2.25 -15.14 -6.71
N LEU A 123 -2.97 -16.24 -6.94
CA LEU A 123 -4.40 -16.39 -6.61
C LEU A 123 -4.67 -16.25 -5.12
N ARG A 124 -3.79 -16.76 -4.24
CA ARG A 124 -3.92 -16.58 -2.79
C ARG A 124 -3.85 -15.12 -2.36
N HIS A 125 -3.12 -14.29 -3.10
CA HIS A 125 -2.97 -12.86 -2.79
C HIS A 125 -3.76 -11.94 -3.74
N TYR A 126 -4.53 -12.48 -4.68
CA TYR A 126 -5.42 -11.71 -5.56
C TYR A 126 -6.74 -11.39 -4.84
N VAL A 127 -6.62 -10.67 -3.72
CA VAL A 127 -7.70 -10.30 -2.77
C VAL A 127 -7.66 -8.79 -2.56
N ALA A 128 -8.83 -8.15 -2.42
CA ALA A 128 -8.97 -6.70 -2.26
C ALA A 128 -8.21 -5.91 -3.34
N ILE A 129 -8.47 -6.25 -4.61
CA ILE A 129 -7.91 -5.60 -5.79
C ILE A 129 -8.87 -4.50 -6.26
N HIS A 130 -8.65 -3.27 -5.80
CA HIS A 130 -9.49 -2.11 -6.13
C HIS A 130 -8.74 -1.11 -7.02
N ALA A 131 -9.46 -0.11 -7.53
CA ALA A 131 -8.91 0.98 -8.32
C ALA A 131 -7.69 1.66 -7.65
N GLY A 132 -6.71 2.06 -8.46
CA GLY A 132 -5.45 2.65 -8.02
C GLY A 132 -4.33 1.62 -7.82
N PHE A 133 -3.41 1.91 -6.90
CA PHE A 133 -2.16 1.16 -6.76
C PHE A 133 -2.32 -0.04 -5.82
N GLN A 134 -2.13 -1.24 -6.36
CA GLN A 134 -2.24 -2.51 -5.63
C GLN A 134 -0.89 -3.23 -5.57
N ARG A 135 -0.20 -3.08 -4.43
CA ARG A 135 1.05 -3.78 -4.13
C ARG A 135 0.77 -5.21 -3.64
N ILE A 136 1.44 -6.19 -4.23
CA ILE A 136 1.38 -7.62 -3.89
C ILE A 136 2.81 -8.13 -3.72
N THR A 137 3.09 -8.81 -2.61
CA THR A 137 4.42 -9.37 -2.30
C THR A 137 4.34 -10.90 -2.39
N LEU A 138 5.25 -11.50 -3.15
CA LEU A 138 5.26 -12.91 -3.53
C LEU A 138 6.67 -13.49 -3.33
N ALA A 139 6.81 -14.82 -3.37
CA ALA A 139 8.09 -15.51 -3.22
C ALA A 139 8.89 -15.02 -1.99
N ASN A 140 8.22 -14.86 -0.83
CA ASN A 140 8.81 -14.37 0.41
C ASN A 140 9.54 -13.01 0.27
N GLY A 141 9.01 -12.11 -0.57
CA GLY A 141 9.59 -10.77 -0.77
C GLY A 141 10.52 -10.65 -1.98
N ARG A 142 10.90 -11.76 -2.62
CA ARG A 142 11.76 -11.72 -3.83
C ARG A 142 11.05 -11.18 -5.05
N VAL A 143 9.73 -11.36 -5.13
CA VAL A 143 8.92 -10.91 -6.27
C VAL A 143 7.86 -9.94 -5.78
N THR A 144 7.86 -8.75 -6.35
CA THR A 144 6.88 -7.71 -6.05
C THR A 144 6.08 -7.39 -7.30
N LEU A 145 4.76 -7.46 -7.21
CA LEU A 145 3.84 -7.03 -8.25
C LEU A 145 3.15 -5.75 -7.80
N THR A 146 3.18 -4.71 -8.64
CA THR A 146 2.38 -3.49 -8.48
C THR A 146 1.39 -3.41 -9.62
N LEU A 147 0.12 -3.71 -9.33
CA LEU A 147 -0.97 -3.55 -10.29
C LEU A 147 -1.55 -2.15 -10.16
N LEU A 148 -1.52 -1.40 -11.26
CA LEU A 148 -2.15 -0.09 -11.36
C LEU A 148 -3.53 -0.30 -11.99
N ILE A 149 -4.57 -0.33 -11.17
CA ILE A 149 -5.93 -0.58 -11.63
C ILE A 149 -6.56 0.74 -12.11
N GLY A 150 -6.66 0.90 -13.42
CA GLY A 150 -7.17 2.10 -14.07
C GLY A 150 -6.63 2.29 -15.49
N ASP A 151 -6.97 3.43 -16.11
CA ASP A 151 -6.48 3.75 -17.46
C ASP A 151 -4.97 4.03 -17.46
N ALA A 152 -4.24 3.52 -18.45
CA ALA A 152 -2.80 3.69 -18.56
C ALA A 152 -2.35 5.16 -18.62
N LEU A 153 -3.11 6.01 -19.31
CA LEU A 153 -2.83 7.45 -19.43
C LEU A 153 -3.15 8.22 -18.14
N GLU A 154 -3.90 7.62 -17.22
CA GLU A 154 -4.17 8.20 -15.90
C GLU A 154 -3.19 7.68 -14.84
N GLN A 155 -2.86 6.40 -14.87
CA GLN A 155 -2.07 5.76 -13.82
C GLN A 155 -0.56 5.95 -14.00
N LEU A 156 -0.02 5.81 -15.22
CA LEU A 156 1.43 5.89 -15.44
C LEU A 156 2.03 7.27 -15.13
N PRO A 157 1.38 8.42 -15.43
CA PRO A 157 1.89 9.72 -15.00
C PRO A 157 2.03 9.87 -13.48
N GLN A 158 1.27 9.09 -12.71
CA GLN A 158 1.32 9.09 -11.25
C GLN A 158 2.42 8.18 -10.69
N LEU A 159 2.96 7.27 -11.51
CA LEU A 159 3.99 6.32 -11.10
C LEU A 159 5.35 7.01 -10.98
N ASP A 160 6.00 6.75 -9.85
CA ASP A 160 7.40 7.06 -9.61
C ASP A 160 8.19 5.75 -9.64
N ALA A 161 8.97 5.53 -10.71
CA ALA A 161 9.70 4.30 -10.97
C ALA A 161 10.78 4.51 -12.02
N GLN A 162 11.76 3.60 -12.03
CA GLN A 162 12.68 3.39 -13.15
C GLN A 162 12.48 1.97 -13.67
N ILE A 163 12.11 1.83 -14.94
CA ILE A 163 11.73 0.59 -15.60
C ILE A 163 12.87 0.09 -16.48
N ASP A 164 13.38 -1.10 -16.17
CA ASP A 164 14.50 -1.76 -16.83
C ASP A 164 14.11 -2.46 -18.14
N ALA A 165 12.87 -2.93 -18.22
CA ALA A 165 12.31 -3.59 -19.40
C ALA A 165 10.81 -3.32 -19.51
N TRP A 166 10.34 -2.99 -20.71
CA TRP A 166 8.92 -2.78 -21.01
C TRP A 166 8.34 -3.93 -21.83
N PHE A 167 7.23 -4.47 -21.35
CA PHE A 167 6.30 -5.29 -22.09
C PHE A 167 5.16 -4.41 -22.58
N LEU A 168 5.29 -3.90 -23.80
CA LEU A 168 4.22 -3.14 -24.44
C LEU A 168 3.22 -4.14 -25.01
N ASP A 169 2.34 -4.61 -24.14
CA ASP A 169 1.26 -5.54 -24.44
C ASP A 169 -0.09 -4.80 -24.52
N GLY A 170 -1.15 -5.52 -24.86
CA GLY A 170 -2.51 -5.02 -25.00
C GLY A 170 -3.21 -5.56 -26.24
N PHE A 171 -4.50 -5.27 -26.39
CA PHE A 171 -5.22 -5.70 -27.59
C PHE A 171 -4.64 -5.10 -28.86
N ALA A 172 -4.83 -5.79 -29.99
CA ALA A 172 -4.24 -5.39 -31.27
C ALA A 172 -4.50 -3.90 -31.57
N PRO A 173 -3.53 -3.14 -32.09
CA PRO A 173 -3.69 -1.69 -32.26
C PRO A 173 -4.91 -1.26 -33.10
N ALA A 174 -5.37 -2.13 -34.01
CA ALA A 174 -6.58 -1.89 -34.80
C ALA A 174 -7.89 -2.03 -33.98
N LYS A 175 -7.85 -2.77 -32.87
CA LYS A 175 -9.00 -3.04 -31.99
C LYS A 175 -9.01 -2.18 -30.72
N ASN A 176 -7.85 -1.65 -30.32
CA ASN A 176 -7.72 -0.75 -29.17
C ASN A 176 -6.78 0.44 -29.46
N PRO A 177 -7.06 1.28 -30.48
CA PRO A 177 -6.15 2.36 -30.86
C PRO A 177 -5.91 3.38 -29.73
N ASP A 178 -6.87 3.55 -28.82
CA ASP A 178 -6.82 4.49 -27.70
C ASP A 178 -5.68 4.20 -26.70
N MET A 179 -5.16 2.96 -26.70
CA MET A 179 -4.00 2.59 -25.89
C MET A 179 -2.68 2.90 -26.59
N TRP A 180 -2.62 2.84 -27.92
CA TRP A 180 -1.37 2.95 -28.67
C TRP A 180 -1.14 4.40 -29.10
N THR A 181 -0.91 5.29 -28.14
CA THR A 181 -0.83 6.74 -28.40
C THR A 181 0.58 7.29 -28.19
N ALA A 182 0.84 8.49 -28.74
CA ALA A 182 2.12 9.16 -28.54
C ALA A 182 2.33 9.53 -27.07
N GLU A 183 1.26 9.98 -26.42
CA GLU A 183 1.18 10.34 -25.02
C GLU A 183 1.59 9.16 -24.13
N LEU A 184 1.08 7.95 -24.40
CA LEU A 184 1.47 6.77 -23.64
C LEU A 184 2.97 6.48 -23.80
N PHE A 185 3.50 6.53 -25.02
CA PHE A 185 4.90 6.19 -25.26
C PHE A 185 5.88 7.21 -24.65
N VAL A 186 5.48 8.49 -24.54
CA VAL A 186 6.21 9.50 -23.78
C VAL A 186 6.25 9.14 -22.29
N GLU A 187 5.15 8.63 -21.72
CA GLU A 187 5.15 8.15 -20.33
C GLU A 187 6.00 6.89 -20.14
N LEU A 188 6.04 5.96 -21.10
CA LEU A 188 6.96 4.82 -21.06
C LEU A 188 8.42 5.26 -21.07
N ALA A 189 8.75 6.27 -21.90
CA ALA A 189 10.08 6.88 -21.96
C ALA A 189 10.43 7.64 -20.67
N ARG A 190 9.48 8.34 -20.06
CA ARG A 190 9.64 9.03 -18.76
C ARG A 190 10.05 8.08 -17.64
N LEU A 191 9.49 6.88 -17.67
CA LEU A 191 9.73 5.83 -16.69
C LEU A 191 10.90 4.92 -17.06
N ALA A 192 11.47 5.04 -18.26
CA ALA A 192 12.55 4.17 -18.72
C ALA A 192 13.85 4.46 -17.95
N ALA A 193 14.41 3.42 -17.34
CA ALA A 193 15.78 3.48 -16.82
C ALA A 193 16.79 3.68 -17.97
N PRO A 194 18.01 4.18 -17.71
CA PRO A 194 19.07 4.20 -18.71
C PRO A 194 19.32 2.79 -19.29
N GLY A 195 19.27 2.65 -20.62
CA GLY A 195 19.41 1.36 -21.30
C GLY A 195 18.18 0.45 -21.20
N SER A 196 17.02 0.99 -20.79
CA SER A 196 15.77 0.24 -20.75
C SER A 196 15.43 -0.38 -22.09
N THR A 197 15.03 -1.64 -22.09
CA THR A 197 14.57 -2.34 -23.30
C THR A 197 13.05 -2.29 -23.42
N ILE A 198 12.52 -2.42 -24.63
CA ILE A 198 11.08 -2.54 -24.88
C ILE A 198 10.82 -3.58 -25.95
N SER A 199 9.78 -4.38 -25.79
CA SER A 199 9.29 -5.25 -26.87
C SER A 199 7.77 -5.28 -26.93
N THR A 200 7.25 -5.59 -28.11
CA THR A 200 5.81 -5.72 -28.37
C THR A 200 5.55 -6.69 -29.51
N PHE A 201 4.38 -7.36 -29.46
CA PHE A 201 3.97 -8.32 -30.48
C PHE A 201 3.59 -7.68 -31.82
N THR A 202 3.31 -6.37 -31.85
CA THR A 202 2.92 -5.67 -33.08
C THR A 202 4.14 -5.23 -33.90
N SER A 203 3.98 -5.17 -35.23
CA SER A 203 5.00 -4.64 -36.17
C SER A 203 4.50 -3.47 -37.02
N THR A 204 3.36 -2.88 -36.63
CA THR A 204 2.75 -1.75 -37.34
C THR A 204 3.71 -0.57 -37.43
N GLY A 205 3.83 -0.01 -38.64
CA GLY A 205 4.83 1.02 -38.93
C GLY A 205 4.63 2.32 -38.15
N TRP A 206 3.38 2.66 -37.79
CA TRP A 206 3.06 3.88 -37.06
C TRP A 206 3.44 3.77 -35.57
N VAL A 207 3.19 2.62 -34.91
CA VAL A 207 3.64 2.35 -33.53
C VAL A 207 5.16 2.48 -33.46
N ARG A 208 5.89 1.87 -34.41
CA ARG A 208 7.35 2.00 -34.51
C ARG A 208 7.79 3.47 -34.60
N ARG A 209 7.11 4.30 -35.39
CA ARG A 209 7.47 5.72 -35.54
C ARG A 209 7.27 6.50 -34.24
N LEU A 210 6.14 6.29 -33.56
CA LEU A 210 5.86 6.98 -32.30
C LEU A 210 6.82 6.57 -31.18
N LEU A 211 7.18 5.28 -31.09
CA LEU A 211 8.21 4.83 -30.12
C LEU A 211 9.59 5.44 -30.40
N ASN A 212 9.99 5.56 -31.67
CA ASN A 212 11.23 6.29 -32.01
C ASN A 212 11.15 7.76 -31.66
N ALA A 213 10.00 8.40 -31.88
CA ALA A 213 9.77 9.80 -31.49
C ALA A 213 9.83 10.00 -29.96
N ALA A 214 9.48 8.98 -29.18
CA ALA A 214 9.61 8.99 -27.72
C ALA A 214 11.03 8.69 -27.20
N GLY A 215 11.99 8.35 -28.08
CA GLY A 215 13.39 8.10 -27.70
C GLY A 215 13.83 6.63 -27.71
N PHE A 216 12.97 5.70 -28.11
CA PHE A 216 13.34 4.28 -28.25
C PHE A 216 13.89 3.98 -29.64
N LYS A 217 15.09 3.41 -29.74
CA LYS A 217 15.62 2.92 -31.02
C LYS A 217 14.99 1.57 -31.39
N MET A 218 13.91 1.62 -32.15
CA MET A 218 13.13 0.43 -32.50
C MET A 218 13.70 -0.32 -33.71
N LYS A 219 13.66 -1.65 -33.66
CA LYS A 219 14.02 -2.57 -34.74
C LYS A 219 12.93 -3.63 -34.94
N ARG A 220 12.75 -4.07 -36.18
CA ARG A 220 11.94 -5.24 -36.50
C ARG A 220 12.77 -6.50 -36.32
N THR A 221 12.16 -7.53 -35.79
CA THR A 221 12.74 -8.86 -35.58
C THR A 221 11.75 -9.90 -36.10
N PRO A 222 12.19 -11.05 -36.64
CA PRO A 222 11.28 -12.12 -37.02
C PRO A 222 10.32 -12.46 -35.88
N GLY A 223 9.06 -12.72 -36.18
CA GLY A 223 8.11 -13.25 -35.19
C GLY A 223 8.24 -14.77 -35.03
N ILE A 224 7.47 -15.32 -34.11
CA ILE A 224 7.31 -16.78 -33.94
C ILE A 224 5.93 -17.22 -34.43
N GLY A 225 5.83 -18.45 -34.96
CA GLY A 225 4.60 -19.02 -35.48
C GLY A 225 4.10 -18.32 -36.75
N HIS A 226 2.85 -17.84 -36.74
CA HIS A 226 2.21 -17.19 -37.89
C HIS A 226 2.54 -15.68 -38.02
N LYS A 227 3.24 -15.08 -37.05
CA LYS A 227 3.62 -13.66 -37.09
C LYS A 227 4.95 -13.48 -37.82
N TRP A 228 4.95 -12.64 -38.85
CA TRP A 228 6.14 -12.40 -39.67
C TRP A 228 7.20 -11.56 -38.95
N GLU A 229 6.77 -10.49 -38.28
CA GLU A 229 7.66 -9.55 -37.60
C GLU A 229 7.04 -9.05 -36.29
N ILE A 230 7.89 -8.81 -35.30
CA ILE A 230 7.61 -8.11 -34.03
C ILE A 230 8.54 -6.91 -33.87
N LEU A 231 8.33 -6.08 -32.83
CA LEU A 231 9.19 -4.94 -32.53
C LEU A 231 9.94 -5.14 -31.21
N ARG A 232 11.21 -4.72 -31.21
CA ARG A 232 12.02 -4.54 -30.00
C ARG A 232 12.85 -3.28 -30.09
N GLY A 233 13.24 -2.69 -28.98
CA GLY A 233 14.05 -1.49 -28.94
C GLY A 233 14.73 -1.25 -27.60
N GLU A 234 15.47 -0.16 -27.54
CA GLU A 234 16.21 0.30 -26.38
C GLU A 234 16.07 1.82 -26.26
N PHE A 235 15.87 2.32 -25.05
CA PHE A 235 15.78 3.74 -24.78
C PHE A 235 17.18 4.37 -24.82
N LEU A 236 17.38 5.32 -25.75
CA LEU A 236 18.67 6.00 -25.91
C LEU A 236 18.70 7.39 -25.27
N GLY A 237 17.61 7.80 -24.62
CA GLY A 237 17.41 9.14 -24.11
C GLY A 237 16.44 9.96 -24.96
N TRP A 238 16.11 11.14 -24.46
CA TRP A 238 15.20 12.07 -25.11
C TRP A 238 15.80 12.61 -26.41
N PRO A 239 15.08 12.51 -27.55
CA PRO A 239 15.51 13.17 -28.78
C PRO A 239 15.68 14.68 -28.57
N ALA A 240 16.62 15.31 -29.27
CA ALA A 240 16.91 16.75 -29.10
C ALA A 240 15.70 17.68 -29.34
N GLU A 241 14.72 17.21 -30.11
CA GLU A 241 13.48 17.93 -30.44
C GLU A 241 12.38 17.74 -29.39
N VAL A 242 12.56 16.83 -28.43
CA VAL A 242 11.58 16.53 -27.38
C VAL A 242 12.06 17.14 -26.06
N THR A 243 11.25 18.03 -25.50
CA THR A 243 11.52 18.59 -24.16
C THR A 243 11.45 17.46 -23.14
N PRO A 244 12.52 17.24 -22.34
CA PRO A 244 12.48 16.24 -21.29
C PRO A 244 11.44 16.63 -20.22
N PRO A 245 11.00 15.68 -19.39
CA PRO A 245 10.10 15.93 -18.27
C PRO A 245 10.62 17.06 -17.38
N ALA A 246 9.71 17.83 -16.79
CA ALA A 246 10.06 18.87 -15.84
C ALA A 246 10.93 18.29 -14.70
N PRO A 247 11.94 19.04 -14.23
CA PRO A 247 12.81 18.58 -13.15
C PRO A 247 11.98 18.27 -11.90
N GLU A 248 12.38 17.21 -11.20
CA GLU A 248 11.77 16.84 -9.93
C GLU A 248 11.94 17.97 -8.90
N LYS A 249 10.93 18.14 -8.05
CA LYS A 249 11.00 19.13 -6.97
C LYS A 249 12.05 18.66 -5.96
N PRO A 250 13.13 19.43 -5.72
CA PRO A 250 14.27 18.94 -4.94
C PRO A 250 13.90 18.60 -3.49
N TRP A 251 12.93 19.30 -2.90
CA TRP A 251 12.43 19.04 -1.54
C TRP A 251 11.67 17.71 -1.37
N PHE A 252 11.36 17.01 -2.46
CA PHE A 252 10.80 15.66 -2.48
C PHE A 252 11.71 14.65 -3.22
N ALA A 253 12.90 15.06 -3.64
CA ALA A 253 13.84 14.18 -4.34
C ALA A 253 14.28 13.02 -3.43
N ARG A 254 14.66 11.89 -4.02
CA ARG A 254 15.20 10.76 -3.27
C ARG A 254 16.56 11.13 -2.65
N PRO A 255 16.85 10.74 -1.38
CA PRO A 255 18.19 10.82 -0.83
C PRO A 255 19.18 9.96 -1.63
N ALA A 256 20.48 10.20 -1.46
CA ALA A 256 21.50 9.37 -2.07
C ALA A 256 21.37 7.89 -1.61
N PRO A 257 21.49 6.91 -2.52
CA PRO A 257 21.38 5.50 -2.14
C PRO A 257 22.47 5.04 -1.17
N ILE A 258 22.11 4.19 -0.21
CA ILE A 258 23.04 3.56 0.72
C ILE A 258 23.44 2.20 0.16
N THR A 259 24.67 2.06 -0.33
CA THR A 259 25.08 0.92 -1.18
C THR A 259 25.97 -0.11 -0.49
N SER A 260 26.60 0.20 0.64
CA SER A 260 27.64 -0.65 1.26
C SER A 260 27.22 -1.36 2.56
N ASP A 261 26.44 -0.72 3.42
CA ASP A 261 26.04 -1.25 4.73
C ASP A 261 24.51 -1.27 4.88
N ARG A 262 23.90 -2.44 4.63
CA ARG A 262 22.45 -2.66 4.69
C ARG A 262 21.97 -2.97 6.11
N ARG A 263 22.38 -2.17 7.09
CA ARG A 263 21.87 -2.22 8.47
C ARG A 263 20.91 -1.06 8.72
N ALA A 264 19.81 -1.35 9.41
CA ALA A 264 18.84 -0.34 9.82
C ALA A 264 18.45 -0.50 11.29
N LEU A 265 18.28 0.62 11.97
CA LEU A 265 17.76 0.71 13.31
C LEU A 265 16.31 1.22 13.25
N VAL A 266 15.34 0.50 13.79
CA VAL A 266 13.93 0.93 13.86
C VAL A 266 13.57 1.15 15.31
N ILE A 267 13.12 2.36 15.67
CA ILE A 267 12.80 2.73 17.05
C ILE A 267 11.27 2.73 17.25
N GLY A 268 10.78 1.78 18.05
CA GLY A 268 9.38 1.56 18.42
C GLY A 268 8.79 0.36 17.67
N ALA A 269 8.24 -0.64 18.38
CA ALA A 269 7.69 -1.87 17.79
C ALA A 269 6.15 -1.91 17.83
N GLY A 270 5.50 -0.80 17.50
CA GLY A 270 4.10 -0.78 17.10
C GLY A 270 3.91 -1.16 15.62
N LEU A 271 2.69 -1.03 15.09
CA LEU A 271 2.37 -1.36 13.69
C LEU A 271 3.33 -0.72 12.67
N ALA A 272 3.68 0.56 12.85
CA ALA A 272 4.58 1.26 11.95
C ALA A 272 6.01 0.69 11.97
N GLY A 273 6.54 0.39 13.16
CA GLY A 273 7.89 -0.15 13.31
C GLY A 273 8.01 -1.58 12.80
N CYS A 274 7.07 -2.45 13.19
CA CYS A 274 7.05 -3.84 12.71
C CYS A 274 6.89 -3.91 11.19
N ALA A 275 6.00 -3.11 10.60
CA ALA A 275 5.83 -3.05 9.14
C ALA A 275 7.09 -2.55 8.44
N THR A 276 7.74 -1.51 8.97
CA THR A 276 9.00 -0.98 8.43
C THR A 276 10.10 -2.05 8.50
N ALA A 277 10.28 -2.69 9.65
CA ALA A 277 11.31 -3.70 9.85
C ALA A 277 11.10 -4.89 8.90
N SER A 278 9.87 -5.40 8.82
CA SER A 278 9.49 -6.48 7.89
C SER A 278 9.74 -6.11 6.43
N SER A 279 9.35 -4.90 6.02
CA SER A 279 9.53 -4.43 4.64
C SER A 279 11.00 -4.26 4.26
N LEU A 280 11.85 -3.79 5.17
CA LEU A 280 13.31 -3.69 4.95
C LEU A 280 13.97 -5.07 4.96
N ALA A 281 13.62 -5.92 5.90
CA ALA A 281 14.16 -7.28 6.02
C ALA A 281 13.89 -8.13 4.78
N ALA A 282 12.70 -7.99 4.18
CA ALA A 282 12.32 -8.63 2.91
C ALA A 282 13.22 -8.21 1.71
N ARG A 283 13.98 -7.12 1.87
CA ARG A 283 14.92 -6.57 0.88
C ARG A 283 16.38 -6.80 1.25
N GLY A 284 16.62 -7.70 2.20
CA GLY A 284 17.95 -8.11 2.64
C GLY A 284 18.62 -7.16 3.64
N TRP A 285 17.89 -6.20 4.21
CA TRP A 285 18.41 -5.38 5.31
C TRP A 285 18.48 -6.18 6.60
N GLN A 286 19.55 -5.97 7.37
CA GLN A 286 19.64 -6.41 8.76
C GLN A 286 19.03 -5.31 9.65
N VAL A 287 17.93 -5.63 10.31
CA VAL A 287 17.15 -4.65 11.07
C VAL A 287 17.26 -4.93 12.57
N THR A 288 17.75 -3.97 13.34
CA THR A 288 17.58 -3.97 14.79
C THR A 288 16.32 -3.17 15.13
N LEU A 289 15.32 -3.83 15.71
CA LEU A 289 14.06 -3.25 16.14
C LEU A 289 14.09 -3.02 17.65
N LEU A 290 14.09 -1.77 18.10
CA LEU A 290 14.07 -1.43 19.53
C LEU A 290 12.64 -1.28 20.04
N GLU A 291 12.34 -1.95 21.16
CA GLU A 291 11.09 -1.85 21.90
C GLU A 291 11.37 -1.57 23.37
N ARG A 292 10.71 -0.56 23.94
CA ARG A 292 10.88 -0.20 25.36
C ARG A 292 10.19 -1.18 26.30
N HIS A 293 9.12 -1.80 25.83
CA HIS A 293 8.35 -2.79 26.58
C HIS A 293 8.94 -4.20 26.44
N ALA A 294 8.36 -5.16 27.18
CA ALA A 294 8.78 -6.56 27.14
C ALA A 294 8.45 -7.26 25.82
N ALA A 295 7.47 -6.75 25.08
CA ALA A 295 6.97 -7.30 23.84
C ALA A 295 6.50 -6.19 22.91
N VAL A 296 6.40 -6.50 21.62
CA VAL A 296 5.88 -5.60 20.59
C VAL A 296 4.42 -5.23 20.85
N ALA A 297 3.98 -4.13 20.24
CA ALA A 297 2.58 -3.69 20.23
C ALA A 297 1.94 -3.43 21.61
N GLN A 298 2.71 -3.05 22.64
CA GLN A 298 2.14 -2.80 23.97
C GLN A 298 1.46 -1.43 24.15
N GLU A 299 1.52 -0.54 23.16
CA GLU A 299 0.89 0.80 23.21
C GLU A 299 -0.34 0.92 22.32
N ALA A 300 -0.43 1.93 21.45
CA ALA A 300 -1.61 2.17 20.61
C ALA A 300 -1.96 0.98 19.69
N SER A 301 -0.98 0.15 19.34
CA SER A 301 -1.15 -1.08 18.58
C SER A 301 -1.57 -2.28 19.44
N GLY A 302 -1.85 -2.08 20.74
CA GLY A 302 -2.13 -3.16 21.69
C GLY A 302 -3.60 -3.49 21.92
N ASN A 303 -4.50 -2.98 21.08
CA ASN A 303 -5.93 -3.29 21.23
C ASN A 303 -6.20 -4.78 20.93
N PRO A 304 -7.19 -5.41 21.59
CA PRO A 304 -7.57 -6.79 21.32
C PRO A 304 -8.20 -6.96 19.93
N GLN A 305 -8.95 -5.97 19.45
CA GLN A 305 -9.50 -5.92 18.09
C GLN A 305 -9.45 -4.47 17.59
N GLY A 306 -8.89 -4.26 16.40
CA GLY A 306 -8.96 -3.02 15.66
C GLY A 306 -9.68 -3.24 14.33
N VAL A 307 -10.40 -2.22 13.86
CA VAL A 307 -11.22 -2.30 12.65
C VAL A 307 -10.40 -1.87 11.43
N LEU A 308 -10.55 -2.58 10.32
CA LEU A 308 -10.12 -2.11 9.00
C LEU A 308 -11.08 -1.01 8.51
N TYR A 309 -11.02 0.15 9.15
CA TYR A 309 -12.00 1.21 8.98
C TYR A 309 -11.68 2.11 7.76
N LEU A 310 -12.42 1.92 6.67
CA LEU A 310 -12.33 2.73 5.45
C LEU A 310 -13.12 4.04 5.58
N LYS A 311 -12.48 5.10 6.08
CA LYS A 311 -13.05 6.46 6.06
C LYS A 311 -12.64 7.20 4.80
N LEU A 312 -13.44 7.02 3.75
CA LEU A 312 -13.19 7.57 2.43
C LEU A 312 -13.86 8.95 2.22
N SER A 313 -13.39 9.64 1.19
CA SER A 313 -14.01 10.82 0.58
C SER A 313 -14.24 10.57 -0.91
N ALA A 314 -15.39 10.99 -1.42
CA ALA A 314 -15.79 10.90 -2.83
C ALA A 314 -14.94 11.75 -3.79
N HIS A 315 -14.09 12.65 -3.27
CA HIS A 315 -13.28 13.57 -4.08
C HIS A 315 -11.88 13.03 -4.43
N GLY A 316 -11.63 11.72 -4.28
CA GLY A 316 -10.35 11.12 -4.67
C GLY A 316 -9.13 11.68 -3.93
N THR A 317 -9.30 12.14 -2.69
CA THR A 317 -8.23 12.77 -1.90
C THR A 317 -7.01 11.84 -1.71
N ALA A 318 -5.83 12.42 -1.48
CA ALA A 318 -4.62 11.63 -1.19
C ALA A 318 -4.81 10.65 -0.02
N LEU A 319 -5.59 11.02 1.00
CA LEU A 319 -5.93 10.14 2.11
C LEU A 319 -6.84 8.98 1.67
N SER A 320 -7.86 9.23 0.83
CA SER A 320 -8.70 8.16 0.27
C SER A 320 -7.85 7.17 -0.54
N GLN A 321 -6.96 7.67 -1.40
CA GLN A 321 -6.10 6.82 -2.23
C GLN A 321 -5.14 5.98 -1.38
N LEU A 322 -4.54 6.57 -0.33
CA LEU A 322 -3.72 5.84 0.64
C LEU A 322 -4.52 4.76 1.38
N ILE A 323 -5.76 5.07 1.79
CA ILE A 323 -6.63 4.12 2.50
C ILE A 323 -6.98 2.94 1.60
N VAL A 324 -7.39 3.16 0.34
CA VAL A 324 -7.75 2.06 -0.58
C VAL A 324 -6.54 1.18 -0.88
N SER A 325 -5.40 1.77 -1.21
CA SER A 325 -4.16 1.04 -1.49
C SER A 325 -3.69 0.28 -0.24
N GLY A 326 -3.74 0.94 0.93
CA GLY A 326 -3.31 0.37 2.21
C GLY A 326 -4.23 -0.74 2.71
N PHE A 327 -5.53 -0.62 2.44
CA PHE A 327 -6.51 -1.63 2.78
C PHE A 327 -6.24 -2.92 2.01
N GLY A 328 -6.07 -2.83 0.69
CA GLY A 328 -5.72 -3.98 -0.13
C GLY A 328 -4.41 -4.64 0.33
N TYR A 329 -3.36 -3.84 0.53
CA TYR A 329 -2.07 -4.36 0.98
C TYR A 329 -2.17 -5.06 2.34
N THR A 330 -2.87 -4.45 3.30
CA THR A 330 -3.09 -5.04 4.62
C THR A 330 -3.90 -6.33 4.53
N ARG A 331 -5.00 -6.36 3.76
CA ARG A 331 -5.81 -7.57 3.59
C ARG A 331 -4.97 -8.75 3.10
N ARG A 332 -4.12 -8.52 2.10
CA ARG A 332 -3.21 -9.55 1.57
C ARG A 332 -2.17 -10.04 2.58
N LEU A 333 -1.72 -9.17 3.49
CA LEU A 333 -0.84 -9.58 4.60
C LEU A 333 -1.57 -10.46 5.62
N LEU A 334 -2.83 -10.16 5.92
CA LEU A 334 -3.62 -10.91 6.90
C LEU A 334 -3.86 -12.35 6.47
N GLU A 335 -3.81 -12.67 5.17
CA GLU A 335 -3.90 -14.06 4.67
C GLU A 335 -2.76 -14.97 5.19
N THR A 336 -1.73 -14.39 5.82
CA THR A 336 -0.65 -15.13 6.51
C THR A 336 -0.94 -15.43 7.99
N LEU A 337 -1.99 -14.83 8.56
CA LEU A 337 -2.39 -14.97 9.96
C LEU A 337 -3.60 -15.90 10.11
N GLN A 338 -3.88 -16.35 11.34
CA GLN A 338 -4.98 -17.27 11.60
C GLN A 338 -6.33 -16.54 11.56
N ARG A 339 -7.12 -16.77 10.51
CA ARG A 339 -8.50 -16.26 10.41
C ARG A 339 -9.38 -16.80 11.55
N GLY A 340 -10.29 -15.97 12.05
CA GLY A 340 -11.18 -16.22 13.19
C GLY A 340 -10.52 -15.97 14.56
N THR A 341 -9.19 -15.92 14.63
CA THR A 341 -8.45 -15.66 15.89
C THR A 341 -7.61 -14.39 15.81
N ASP A 342 -6.82 -14.20 14.77
CA ASP A 342 -5.96 -13.03 14.59
C ASP A 342 -6.63 -11.96 13.74
N TRP A 343 -7.60 -12.32 12.92
CA TRP A 343 -8.38 -11.40 12.10
C TRP A 343 -9.62 -12.11 11.56
N ASP A 344 -10.59 -11.35 11.05
CA ASP A 344 -11.69 -11.87 10.24
C ASP A 344 -12.14 -10.83 9.22
N ASP A 345 -12.46 -11.24 7.99
CA ASP A 345 -13.13 -10.44 6.95
C ASP A 345 -14.65 -10.53 7.05
N CYS A 346 -15.17 -10.40 8.26
CA CYS A 346 -16.59 -10.45 8.58
C CYS A 346 -17.40 -9.28 8.00
N GLY A 347 -16.77 -8.40 7.23
CA GLY A 347 -17.32 -7.14 6.75
C GLY A 347 -17.24 -6.01 7.79
N VAL A 348 -17.44 -4.79 7.29
CA VAL A 348 -17.67 -3.59 8.10
C VAL A 348 -18.93 -2.88 7.58
N LEU A 349 -19.89 -2.66 8.46
CA LEU A 349 -21.09 -1.88 8.21
C LEU A 349 -20.97 -0.49 8.84
N GLN A 350 -20.93 0.56 8.03
CA GLN A 350 -21.00 1.95 8.47
C GLN A 350 -22.45 2.45 8.37
N LEU A 351 -23.09 2.68 9.51
CA LEU A 351 -24.50 3.11 9.58
C LEU A 351 -24.66 4.57 9.13
N ALA A 352 -25.74 4.85 8.40
CA ALA A 352 -26.18 6.21 8.07
C ALA A 352 -27.05 6.78 9.21
N PHE A 353 -26.46 6.94 10.40
CA PHE A 353 -27.18 7.26 11.64
C PHE A 353 -27.70 8.71 11.75
N ASN A 354 -27.37 9.57 10.79
CA ASN A 354 -27.94 10.91 10.65
C ASN A 354 -27.95 11.35 9.18
N THR A 355 -28.62 12.46 8.88
CA THR A 355 -28.76 12.99 7.51
C THR A 355 -27.42 13.28 6.84
N LYS A 356 -26.44 13.81 7.59
CA LYS A 356 -25.12 14.14 7.06
C LYS A 356 -24.35 12.89 6.63
N GLU A 357 -24.41 11.83 7.43
CA GLU A 357 -23.78 10.54 7.08
C GLU A 357 -24.52 9.85 5.93
N ALA A 358 -25.86 9.96 5.85
CA ALA A 358 -26.61 9.47 4.70
C ALA A 358 -26.21 10.16 3.38
N GLU A 359 -26.09 11.49 3.39
CA GLU A 359 -25.61 12.26 2.23
C GLU A 359 -24.16 11.89 1.85
N ARG A 360 -23.27 11.77 2.84
CA ARG A 360 -21.89 11.33 2.62
C ARG A 360 -21.84 9.93 2.01
N HIS A 361 -22.66 9.00 2.51
CA HIS A 361 -22.71 7.64 2.01
C HIS A 361 -23.24 7.56 0.58
N ALA A 362 -24.26 8.35 0.22
CA ALA A 362 -24.75 8.43 -1.15
C ALA A 362 -23.65 8.89 -2.13
N GLN A 363 -22.89 9.93 -1.76
CA GLN A 363 -21.74 10.38 -2.57
C GLN A 363 -20.65 9.32 -2.72
N LEU A 364 -20.40 8.52 -1.67
CA LEU A 364 -19.43 7.43 -1.72
C LEU A 364 -19.92 6.28 -2.60
N ALA A 365 -21.20 5.91 -2.52
CA ALA A 365 -21.79 4.87 -3.36
C ALA A 365 -21.76 5.23 -4.86
N GLU A 366 -21.82 6.52 -5.19
CA GLU A 366 -21.65 6.98 -6.58
C GLU A 366 -20.16 7.00 -7.01
N ALA A 367 -19.25 7.31 -6.09
CA ALA A 367 -17.83 7.51 -6.41
C ALA A 367 -17.00 6.22 -6.43
N PHE A 368 -17.47 5.15 -5.79
CA PHE A 368 -16.72 3.90 -5.65
C PHE A 368 -17.51 2.70 -6.19
N PRO A 369 -16.81 1.69 -6.73
CA PRO A 369 -17.45 0.48 -7.25
C PRO A 369 -18.05 -0.39 -6.13
N GLU A 370 -19.08 -1.17 -6.50
CA GLU A 370 -19.83 -2.06 -5.59
C GLU A 370 -19.01 -3.22 -5.02
N ASP A 371 -17.85 -3.52 -5.61
CA ASP A 371 -16.91 -4.50 -5.08
C ASP A 371 -16.13 -3.98 -3.86
N LEU A 372 -15.95 -2.66 -3.74
CA LEU A 372 -15.36 -2.02 -2.56
C LEU A 372 -16.40 -1.72 -1.49
N LEU A 373 -17.54 -1.14 -1.87
CA LEU A 373 -18.58 -0.74 -0.93
C LEU A 373 -19.99 -0.87 -1.53
N GLN A 374 -20.94 -1.30 -0.71
CA GLN A 374 -22.33 -1.53 -1.11
C GLN A 374 -23.26 -0.72 -0.22
N TRP A 375 -24.25 -0.06 -0.81
CA TRP A 375 -25.35 0.48 -0.01
C TRP A 375 -26.29 -0.66 0.38
N LEU A 376 -26.63 -0.74 1.66
CA LEU A 376 -27.65 -1.63 2.20
C LEU A 376 -28.76 -0.82 2.83
N ASP A 377 -30.01 -1.17 2.55
CA ASP A 377 -31.13 -0.65 3.32
C ASP A 377 -31.14 -1.21 4.75
N GLN A 378 -32.04 -0.73 5.60
CA GLN A 378 -32.06 -1.13 7.02
C GLN A 378 -32.32 -2.64 7.20
N PRO A 379 -33.32 -3.27 6.53
CA PRO A 379 -33.52 -4.71 6.61
C PRO A 379 -32.29 -5.53 6.18
N GLU A 380 -31.63 -5.14 5.09
CA GLU A 380 -30.41 -5.77 4.61
C GLU A 380 -29.26 -5.59 5.59
N ALA A 381 -29.06 -4.37 6.10
CA ALA A 381 -28.04 -4.06 7.10
C ALA A 381 -28.23 -4.88 8.38
N GLN A 382 -29.47 -5.02 8.86
CA GLN A 382 -29.82 -5.88 9.99
C GLN A 382 -29.52 -7.35 9.72
N ALA A 383 -29.88 -7.85 8.54
CA ALA A 383 -29.60 -9.23 8.15
C ALA A 383 -28.09 -9.50 8.08
N ARG A 384 -27.29 -8.54 7.59
CA ARG A 384 -25.82 -8.64 7.56
C ARG A 384 -25.19 -8.54 8.94
N ALA A 385 -25.70 -7.66 9.80
CA ALA A 385 -25.18 -7.48 11.15
C ALA A 385 -25.52 -8.65 12.08
N GLY A 386 -26.65 -9.33 11.85
CA GLY A 386 -27.14 -10.41 12.73
C GLY A 386 -27.71 -9.89 14.07
N VAL A 387 -27.86 -8.58 14.20
CA VAL A 387 -28.46 -7.87 15.34
C VAL A 387 -29.30 -6.71 14.81
N GLY A 388 -30.30 -6.28 15.59
CA GLY A 388 -31.15 -5.14 15.25
C GLY A 388 -30.35 -3.85 15.12
N VAL A 389 -30.45 -3.17 13.98
CA VAL A 389 -29.82 -1.85 13.74
C VAL A 389 -30.90 -0.86 13.31
N ALA A 390 -30.77 0.40 13.72
CA ALA A 390 -31.80 1.41 13.43
C ALA A 390 -31.75 1.96 12.00
N HIS A 391 -30.63 1.78 11.29
CA HIS A 391 -30.36 2.40 10.00
C HIS A 391 -29.74 1.41 9.01
N GLY A 392 -29.92 1.69 7.72
CA GLY A 392 -29.07 1.14 6.67
C GLY A 392 -27.70 1.81 6.64
N GLY A 393 -26.91 1.55 5.61
CA GLY A 393 -25.60 2.17 5.47
C GLY A 393 -24.70 1.55 4.41
N LEU A 394 -23.40 1.86 4.50
CA LEU A 394 -22.40 1.31 3.60
C LEU A 394 -21.76 0.06 4.19
N TYR A 395 -21.75 -1.01 3.40
CA TYR A 395 -21.13 -2.28 3.74
C TYR A 395 -19.87 -2.50 2.91
N TYR A 396 -18.77 -2.78 3.60
CA TYR A 396 -17.47 -3.10 3.02
C TYR A 396 -17.22 -4.60 3.21
N ALA A 397 -17.49 -5.40 2.19
CA ALA A 397 -17.54 -6.85 2.30
C ALA A 397 -16.19 -7.48 2.65
N GLU A 398 -15.09 -6.97 2.09
CA GLU A 398 -13.74 -7.48 2.36
C GLU A 398 -13.13 -6.89 3.64
N GLY A 399 -13.84 -5.99 4.33
CA GLY A 399 -13.41 -5.40 5.60
C GLY A 399 -13.59 -6.34 6.78
N GLY A 400 -13.15 -5.91 7.97
CA GLY A 400 -13.45 -6.62 9.21
C GLY A 400 -12.57 -6.15 10.35
N TRP A 401 -12.18 -7.07 11.23
CA TRP A 401 -11.34 -6.79 12.39
C TRP A 401 -10.00 -7.53 12.34
N VAL A 402 -9.00 -6.96 13.01
CA VAL A 402 -7.65 -7.50 13.16
C VAL A 402 -7.26 -7.41 14.62
N HIS A 403 -6.55 -8.41 15.14
CA HIS A 403 -5.78 -8.34 16.37
C HIS A 403 -4.40 -7.75 16.05
N PRO A 404 -4.18 -6.42 16.24
CA PRO A 404 -2.95 -5.79 15.78
C PRO A 404 -1.66 -6.36 16.40
N PRO A 405 -1.62 -6.86 17.65
CA PRO A 405 -0.45 -7.55 18.18
C PRO A 405 -0.03 -8.77 17.36
N ALA A 406 -0.96 -9.59 16.85
CA ALA A 406 -0.61 -10.74 16.01
C ALA A 406 0.08 -10.31 14.72
N LEU A 407 -0.44 -9.25 14.07
CA LEU A 407 0.21 -8.68 12.88
C LEU A 407 1.62 -8.14 13.20
N CYS A 408 1.77 -7.41 14.31
CA CYS A 408 3.07 -6.88 14.74
C CYS A 408 4.07 -8.01 15.04
N GLN A 409 3.63 -9.09 15.70
CA GLN A 409 4.45 -10.25 16.02
C GLN A 409 4.90 -10.99 14.76
N ALA A 410 3.98 -11.29 13.84
CA ALA A 410 4.30 -11.96 12.58
C ALA A 410 5.29 -11.17 11.71
N GLN A 411 5.18 -9.83 11.73
CA GLN A 411 6.11 -8.95 11.02
C GLN A 411 7.47 -8.83 11.72
N ALA A 412 7.50 -8.72 13.05
CA ALA A 412 8.75 -8.63 13.82
C ALA A 412 9.54 -9.95 13.84
N ALA A 413 8.88 -11.09 13.58
CA ALA A 413 9.50 -12.41 13.54
C ALA A 413 10.13 -12.78 12.20
N GLN A 414 10.13 -11.87 11.21
CA GLN A 414 10.75 -12.14 9.91
C GLN A 414 12.28 -12.34 10.04
N PRO A 415 12.89 -13.16 9.17
CA PRO A 415 14.35 -13.27 9.12
C PRO A 415 15.02 -11.91 8.93
N ASN A 416 16.25 -11.76 9.42
CA ASN A 416 17.01 -10.50 9.42
C ASN A 416 16.49 -9.40 10.34
N ILE A 417 15.51 -9.68 11.20
CA ILE A 417 15.09 -8.77 12.27
C ILE A 417 15.59 -9.27 13.62
N GLU A 418 16.34 -8.42 14.31
CA GLU A 418 16.70 -8.59 15.71
C GLU A 418 15.83 -7.66 16.56
N LEU A 419 14.92 -8.24 17.35
CA LEU A 419 14.12 -7.48 18.31
C LEU A 419 14.88 -7.35 19.64
N LEU A 420 15.16 -6.12 20.04
CA LEU A 420 15.70 -5.79 21.37
C LEU A 420 14.59 -5.15 22.21
N SER A 421 14.00 -5.95 23.11
CA SER A 421 13.02 -5.49 24.08
C SER A 421 13.68 -4.84 25.30
N HIS A 422 12.89 -4.15 26.13
CA HIS A 422 13.38 -3.39 27.28
C HIS A 422 14.47 -2.37 26.94
N CYS A 423 14.42 -1.80 25.73
CA CYS A 423 15.37 -0.84 25.22
C CYS A 423 14.65 0.47 24.88
N GLU A 424 14.63 1.42 25.81
CA GLU A 424 14.11 2.77 25.55
C GLU A 424 15.22 3.67 24.99
N ALA A 425 15.12 4.03 23.72
CA ALA A 425 16.01 5.02 23.12
C ALA A 425 15.65 6.42 23.61
N LEU A 426 16.47 6.99 24.50
CA LEU A 426 16.32 8.33 25.04
C LEU A 426 17.03 9.39 24.20
N GLN A 427 18.09 9.02 23.49
CA GLN A 427 18.87 9.93 22.67
C GLN A 427 19.23 9.30 21.32
N LEU A 428 19.38 10.17 20.32
CA LEU A 428 19.82 9.81 18.98
C LEU A 428 20.93 10.76 18.53
N ARG A 429 22.09 10.21 18.17
CA ARG A 429 23.22 10.96 17.62
C ARG A 429 23.81 10.26 16.40
N LYS A 430 24.48 11.01 15.53
CA LYS A 430 25.22 10.47 14.40
C LYS A 430 26.72 10.57 14.69
N VAL A 431 27.43 9.45 14.62
CA VAL A 431 28.88 9.33 14.86
C VAL A 431 29.46 8.41 13.79
N ASP A 432 30.51 8.85 13.08
CA ASP A 432 31.17 8.08 12.01
C ASP A 432 30.19 7.48 10.99
N ASP A 433 29.25 8.31 10.50
CA ASP A 433 28.16 7.95 9.59
C ASP A 433 27.18 6.88 10.09
N GLN A 434 27.21 6.58 11.39
CA GLN A 434 26.27 5.67 12.04
C GLN A 434 25.35 6.44 12.98
N TRP A 435 24.04 6.18 12.87
CA TRP A 435 23.08 6.57 13.88
C TRP A 435 23.19 5.65 15.09
N GLN A 436 23.29 6.24 16.27
CA GLN A 436 23.37 5.55 17.55
C GLN A 436 22.15 5.90 18.39
N ALA A 437 21.40 4.89 18.85
CA ALA A 437 20.37 5.05 19.87
C ALA A 437 20.95 4.75 21.24
N LEU A 438 20.70 5.64 22.21
CA LEU A 438 21.24 5.53 23.56
C LEU A 438 20.15 5.60 24.62
N ASP A 439 20.36 4.85 25.70
CA ASP A 439 19.71 4.99 26.99
C ASP A 439 20.70 5.62 27.98
N GLY A 440 20.61 6.95 28.15
CA GLY A 440 21.67 7.73 28.80
C GLY A 440 22.99 7.60 28.02
N GLU A 441 24.04 7.08 28.68
CA GLU A 441 25.34 6.81 28.06
C GLU A 441 25.45 5.41 27.45
N ARG A 442 24.47 4.52 27.71
CA ARG A 442 24.48 3.16 27.19
C ARG A 442 24.07 3.16 25.73
N LEU A 443 24.97 2.73 24.85
CA LEU A 443 24.64 2.42 23.46
C LEU A 443 23.71 1.20 23.42
N LEU A 444 22.53 1.36 22.83
CA LEU A 444 21.59 0.26 22.60
C LEU A 444 21.87 -0.45 21.29
N ALA A 445 21.98 0.33 20.21
CA ALA A 445 22.23 -0.16 18.86
C ALA A 445 22.76 0.96 17.95
N SER A 446 23.37 0.58 16.83
CA SER A 446 23.85 1.52 15.81
C SER A 446 23.74 0.98 14.40
N ALA A 447 23.38 1.84 13.44
CA ALA A 447 23.24 1.51 12.03
C ALA A 447 23.40 2.77 11.15
N PRO A 448 23.75 2.65 9.86
CA PRO A 448 23.78 3.79 8.93
C PRO A 448 22.39 4.38 8.67
N VAL A 449 21.34 3.57 8.85
CA VAL A 449 19.94 4.00 8.72
C VAL A 449 19.24 3.93 10.08
N VAL A 450 18.47 4.95 10.41
CA VAL A 450 17.51 4.93 11.53
C VAL A 450 16.12 5.33 11.05
N VAL A 451 15.11 4.60 11.52
CA VAL A 451 13.70 4.90 11.32
C VAL A 451 13.02 5.18 12.66
N LEU A 452 12.42 6.36 12.80
CA LEU A 452 11.63 6.73 13.96
C LEU A 452 10.16 6.32 13.74
N ALA A 453 9.71 5.31 14.50
CA ALA A 453 8.36 4.72 14.42
C ALA A 453 7.61 4.72 15.77
N GLY A 454 8.13 5.45 16.77
CA GLY A 454 7.59 5.56 18.13
C GLY A 454 6.38 6.50 18.29
N ALA A 455 5.49 6.57 17.30
CA ALA A 455 4.30 7.44 17.32
C ALA A 455 4.66 8.92 17.63
N ALA A 456 4.01 9.57 18.60
CA ALA A 456 4.30 10.96 18.96
C ALA A 456 5.63 11.09 19.73
N GLU A 457 6.12 10.01 20.33
CA GLU A 457 7.36 10.02 21.12
C GLU A 457 8.59 10.31 20.28
N ILE A 458 8.49 10.22 18.95
CA ILE A 458 9.57 10.67 18.05
C ILE A 458 9.89 12.16 18.24
N GLN A 459 8.96 12.97 18.78
CA GLN A 459 9.20 14.38 19.09
C GLN A 459 10.20 14.59 20.26
N ARG A 460 10.57 13.52 20.99
CA ARG A 460 11.63 13.59 22.02
C ARG A 460 13.03 13.74 21.42
N PHE A 461 13.23 13.31 20.17
CA PHE A 461 14.51 13.44 19.48
C PHE A 461 14.64 14.83 18.85
N ALA A 462 15.80 15.47 18.99
CA ALA A 462 16.05 16.83 18.50
C ALA A 462 15.78 16.97 16.99
N GLN A 463 16.08 15.92 16.22
CA GLN A 463 15.92 15.86 14.77
C GLN A 463 14.45 15.96 14.33
N SER A 464 13.51 15.50 15.16
CA SER A 464 12.07 15.41 14.85
C SER A 464 11.17 16.18 15.84
N ALA A 465 11.75 16.97 16.74
CA ALA A 465 11.02 17.71 17.77
C ALA A 465 9.98 18.70 17.21
N GLU A 466 10.27 19.30 16.05
CA GLU A 466 9.39 20.29 15.41
C GLU A 466 8.28 19.68 14.53
N LEU A 467 8.23 18.35 14.38
CA LEU A 467 7.18 17.71 13.60
C LEU A 467 5.83 17.94 14.29
N PRO A 468 4.75 18.31 13.57
CA PRO A 468 3.49 18.74 14.19
C PRO A 468 2.60 17.55 14.58
N LEU A 469 3.13 16.58 15.32
CA LEU A 469 2.38 15.41 15.79
C LEU A 469 1.63 15.72 17.08
N LYS A 470 0.47 15.07 17.26
CA LYS A 470 -0.39 15.21 18.44
C LYS A 470 -0.79 13.85 18.98
N ARG A 471 -0.79 13.75 20.32
CA ARG A 471 -1.36 12.62 21.06
C ARG A 471 -2.88 12.82 21.20
N ILE A 472 -3.64 11.75 20.99
CA ILE A 472 -5.08 11.71 21.24
C ILE A 472 -5.36 10.46 22.04
N ARG A 473 -5.80 10.62 23.28
CA ARG A 473 -6.23 9.50 24.12
C ARG A 473 -7.47 8.86 23.54
N GLY A 474 -7.54 7.54 23.60
CA GLY A 474 -8.78 6.80 23.40
C GLY A 474 -8.82 5.52 24.19
N GLN A 475 -10.01 5.19 24.67
CA GLN A 475 -10.33 4.01 25.45
C GLN A 475 -11.36 3.16 24.72
N ILE A 476 -11.07 1.86 24.66
CA ILE A 476 -12.04 0.82 24.28
C ILE A 476 -12.62 0.16 25.53
N THR A 477 -13.83 -0.35 25.39
CA THR A 477 -14.47 -1.23 26.38
C THR A 477 -14.47 -2.66 25.85
N ARG A 478 -14.24 -3.63 26.74
CA ARG A 478 -14.37 -5.07 26.48
C ARG A 478 -15.58 -5.59 27.23
N LEU A 479 -16.40 -6.37 26.56
CA LEU A 479 -17.60 -6.98 27.12
C LEU A 479 -17.56 -8.49 26.87
N ALA A 480 -17.84 -9.28 27.89
CA ALA A 480 -18.00 -10.72 27.72
C ALA A 480 -19.16 -11.00 26.74
N GLU A 481 -18.95 -11.94 25.83
CA GLU A 481 -20.02 -12.40 24.94
C GLU A 481 -21.11 -13.12 25.74
N THR A 482 -22.33 -13.08 25.22
CA THR A 482 -23.44 -13.92 25.67
C THR A 482 -23.86 -14.82 24.52
N ALA A 483 -24.57 -15.91 24.81
CA ALA A 483 -25.14 -16.77 23.77
C ALA A 483 -26.03 -16.00 22.78
N ALA A 484 -26.66 -14.90 23.21
CA ALA A 484 -27.50 -14.07 22.38
C ALA A 484 -26.71 -13.03 21.55
N SER A 485 -25.55 -12.56 22.05
CA SER A 485 -24.72 -11.56 21.35
C SER A 485 -23.77 -12.16 20.30
N GLN A 486 -23.50 -13.47 20.37
CA GLN A 486 -22.74 -14.23 19.36
C GLN A 486 -23.32 -14.12 17.94
N THR A 487 -24.57 -13.67 17.80
CA THR A 487 -25.18 -13.46 16.48
C THR A 487 -24.64 -12.23 15.75
N LEU A 488 -23.89 -11.33 16.41
CA LEU A 488 -23.23 -10.21 15.76
C LEU A 488 -22.19 -10.74 14.75
N ALA A 489 -22.52 -10.64 13.46
CA ALA A 489 -21.77 -11.28 12.39
C ALA A 489 -20.80 -10.34 11.66
N THR A 490 -20.91 -9.02 11.85
CA THR A 490 -20.08 -8.02 11.17
C THR A 490 -19.63 -6.92 12.13
N VAL A 491 -18.58 -6.18 11.80
CA VAL A 491 -18.24 -4.96 12.55
C VAL A 491 -19.26 -3.89 12.22
N VAL A 492 -19.88 -3.26 13.22
CA VAL A 492 -20.85 -2.18 13.01
C VAL A 492 -20.26 -0.87 13.53
N CYS A 493 -20.27 0.17 12.70
CA CYS A 493 -19.72 1.50 12.97
C CYS A 493 -20.81 2.58 12.85
N ALA A 494 -20.81 3.51 13.80
CA ALA A 494 -21.55 4.77 13.81
C ALA A 494 -20.60 5.88 14.30
N GLU A 495 -20.93 6.59 15.40
CA GLU A 495 -19.96 7.46 16.09
C GLU A 495 -18.84 6.65 16.75
N GLY A 496 -19.17 5.46 17.25
CA GLY A 496 -18.24 4.43 17.69
C GLY A 496 -18.26 3.19 16.79
N TYR A 497 -17.77 2.07 17.30
CA TYR A 497 -17.84 0.77 16.67
C TYR A 497 -18.06 -0.34 17.71
N VAL A 498 -18.59 -1.48 17.24
CA VAL A 498 -18.58 -2.75 17.96
C VAL A 498 -18.19 -3.87 17.00
N ALA A 499 -17.31 -4.77 17.45
CA ALA A 499 -16.85 -5.91 16.66
C ALA A 499 -17.52 -7.22 17.11
N PRO A 500 -17.65 -8.21 16.20
CA PRO A 500 -17.97 -9.59 16.55
C PRO A 500 -17.04 -10.13 17.63
N ALA A 501 -17.51 -11.13 18.37
CA ALA A 501 -16.76 -11.66 19.49
C ALA A 501 -15.44 -12.31 19.03
N ARG A 502 -14.37 -12.05 19.78
CA ARG A 502 -13.07 -12.70 19.64
C ARG A 502 -12.69 -13.27 20.98
N LEU A 503 -12.46 -14.58 21.03
CA LEU A 503 -12.07 -15.29 22.26
C LEU A 503 -13.01 -15.01 23.44
N GLY A 504 -14.33 -14.99 23.19
CA GLY A 504 -15.34 -14.81 24.22
C GLY A 504 -15.67 -13.35 24.57
N GLU A 505 -15.17 -12.36 23.82
CA GLU A 505 -15.41 -10.96 24.13
C GLU A 505 -15.68 -10.10 22.90
N HIS A 506 -16.57 -9.12 23.05
CA HIS A 506 -16.75 -8.02 22.12
C HIS A 506 -15.87 -6.84 22.51
N THR A 507 -15.28 -6.21 21.51
CA THR A 507 -14.61 -4.91 21.65
C THR A 507 -15.49 -3.81 21.08
N LEU A 508 -15.70 -2.74 21.86
CA LEU A 508 -16.38 -1.54 21.39
C LEU A 508 -15.62 -0.27 21.76
N GLY A 509 -15.89 0.81 21.03
CA GLY A 509 -15.32 2.10 21.34
C GLY A 509 -15.29 3.05 20.15
N ALA A 510 -14.49 4.10 20.20
CA ALA A 510 -13.65 4.46 21.33
C ALA A 510 -13.76 5.94 21.62
N SER A 511 -13.49 6.32 22.86
CA SER A 511 -13.39 7.71 23.26
C SER A 511 -12.30 8.45 22.46
N PHE A 512 -12.43 9.78 22.43
CA PHE A 512 -11.47 10.71 21.85
C PHE A 512 -11.29 11.88 22.81
N ASP A 513 -10.22 11.84 23.60
CA ASP A 513 -9.86 12.90 24.53
C ASP A 513 -8.51 13.53 24.13
N PHE A 514 -8.53 14.84 23.91
CA PHE A 514 -7.37 15.64 23.51
C PHE A 514 -6.63 16.24 24.71
N ASN A 515 -7.21 16.21 25.90
CA ASN A 515 -6.75 16.94 27.07
C ASN A 515 -6.20 16.03 28.17
N SER A 516 -6.36 14.71 28.05
CA SER A 516 -5.88 13.74 29.04
C SER A 516 -4.55 13.11 28.62
N ASP A 517 -3.63 12.99 29.58
CA ASP A 517 -2.34 12.29 29.48
C ASP A 517 -2.28 11.02 30.34
N ASP A 518 -3.36 10.67 31.04
CA ASP A 518 -3.47 9.45 31.83
C ASP A 518 -3.80 8.26 30.91
N LEU A 519 -3.28 7.06 31.20
CA LEU A 519 -3.59 5.80 30.52
C LEU A 519 -4.59 4.93 31.28
N THR A 520 -4.94 5.30 32.50
CA THR A 520 -5.90 4.56 33.32
C THR A 520 -7.28 4.55 32.66
N PRO A 521 -7.91 3.39 32.45
CA PRO A 521 -9.28 3.35 32.00
C PRO A 521 -10.23 4.03 33.00
N THR A 522 -11.20 4.80 32.51
CA THR A 522 -12.16 5.51 33.36
C THR A 522 -13.58 4.99 33.16
N THR A 523 -14.39 5.03 34.22
CA THR A 523 -15.82 4.68 34.16
C THR A 523 -16.61 5.62 33.26
N ALA A 524 -16.23 6.90 33.22
CA ALA A 524 -16.85 7.89 32.33
C ALA A 524 -16.68 7.53 30.85
N GLU A 525 -15.47 7.12 30.44
CA GLU A 525 -15.22 6.69 29.07
C GLU A 525 -15.86 5.33 28.75
N HIS A 526 -15.97 4.43 29.74
CA HIS A 526 -16.77 3.20 29.58
C HIS A 526 -18.25 3.54 29.33
N GLN A 527 -18.81 4.45 30.12
CA GLN A 527 -20.19 4.90 29.94
C GLN A 527 -20.41 5.54 28.56
N GLY A 528 -19.48 6.38 28.10
CA GLY A 528 -19.53 6.97 26.75
C GLY A 528 -19.50 5.91 25.64
N ASN A 529 -18.65 4.88 25.78
CA ASN A 529 -18.63 3.75 24.85
C ASN A 529 -19.95 2.97 24.85
N LEU A 530 -20.56 2.74 26.02
CA LEU A 530 -21.87 2.08 26.12
C LEU A 530 -23.01 2.92 25.50
N THR A 531 -22.93 4.25 25.61
CA THR A 531 -23.86 5.15 24.91
C THR A 531 -23.75 4.99 23.40
N MET A 532 -22.53 5.00 22.85
CA MET A 532 -22.31 4.75 21.41
C MET A 532 -22.82 3.36 20.98
N LEU A 533 -22.71 2.34 21.83
CA LEU A 533 -23.28 1.02 21.56
C LEU A 533 -24.81 1.06 21.47
N ALA A 534 -25.47 1.80 22.38
CA ALA A 534 -26.92 1.95 22.36
C ALA A 534 -27.42 2.67 21.10
N GLU A 535 -26.64 3.61 20.58
CA GLU A 535 -26.90 4.29 19.30
C GLU A 535 -26.72 3.35 18.10
N ILE A 536 -25.75 2.43 18.17
CA ILE A 536 -25.56 1.40 17.14
C ILE A 536 -26.70 0.38 17.15
N SER A 537 -27.03 -0.18 18.32
CA SER A 537 -27.99 -1.28 18.44
C SER A 537 -28.51 -1.44 19.88
N SER A 538 -29.77 -1.03 20.10
CA SER A 538 -30.48 -1.32 21.35
C SER A 538 -30.76 -2.82 21.56
N ASP A 539 -30.92 -3.58 20.47
CA ASP A 539 -31.01 -5.05 20.49
C ASP A 539 -29.75 -5.67 21.08
N LEU A 540 -28.57 -5.25 20.62
CA LEU A 540 -27.30 -5.77 21.13
C LEU A 540 -27.06 -5.36 22.59
N VAL A 541 -27.46 -4.17 23.01
CA VAL A 541 -27.44 -3.76 24.43
C VAL A 541 -28.25 -4.74 25.29
N ALA A 542 -29.44 -5.13 24.84
CA ALA A 542 -30.27 -6.09 25.55
C ALA A 542 -29.63 -7.49 25.58
N ARG A 543 -29.08 -7.96 24.45
CA ARG A 543 -28.42 -9.27 24.33
C ARG A 543 -27.18 -9.38 25.21
N LEU A 544 -26.42 -8.28 25.35
CA LEU A 544 -25.25 -8.19 26.22
C LEU A 544 -25.63 -7.96 27.70
N LYS A 545 -26.92 -7.75 28.01
CA LYS A 545 -27.40 -7.49 29.37
C LYS A 545 -26.67 -6.33 30.05
N ILE A 546 -26.42 -5.25 29.31
CA ILE A 546 -25.61 -4.11 29.81
C ILE A 546 -26.18 -3.53 31.10
N SER A 547 -27.51 -3.46 31.24
CA SER A 547 -28.16 -2.95 32.46
C SER A 547 -27.89 -3.78 33.72
N GLU A 548 -27.44 -5.02 33.57
CA GLU A 548 -27.10 -5.93 34.67
C GLU A 548 -25.61 -5.84 35.05
N GLN A 549 -24.79 -5.09 34.29
CA GLN A 549 -23.34 -5.02 34.48
C GLN A 549 -22.93 -3.68 35.11
N PRO A 550 -22.32 -3.69 36.32
CA PRO A 550 -21.75 -2.47 36.90
C PRO A 550 -20.62 -1.92 36.02
N VAL A 551 -20.70 -0.63 35.67
CA VAL A 551 -19.72 0.04 34.78
C VAL A 551 -18.31 0.02 35.38
N GLU A 552 -18.21 0.02 36.70
CA GLU A 552 -16.98 -0.02 37.49
C GLU A 552 -16.21 -1.34 37.32
N ASN A 553 -16.90 -2.41 36.93
CA ASN A 553 -16.32 -3.72 36.74
C ASN A 553 -15.90 -3.98 35.30
N LEU A 554 -16.26 -3.08 34.37
CA LEU A 554 -15.93 -3.24 32.96
C LEU A 554 -14.43 -3.17 32.74
N GLN A 555 -13.97 -4.00 31.82
CA GLN A 555 -12.57 -4.02 31.40
C GLN A 555 -12.40 -3.18 30.15
N GLY A 556 -11.21 -2.63 29.97
CA GLY A 556 -10.90 -1.82 28.81
C GLY A 556 -9.42 -1.58 28.65
N ARG A 557 -9.09 -0.85 27.60
CA ARG A 557 -7.72 -0.45 27.31
C ARG A 557 -7.74 0.98 26.80
N ALA A 558 -6.87 1.82 27.34
CA ALA A 558 -6.67 3.16 26.83
C ALA A 558 -5.25 3.37 26.31
N ALA A 559 -5.11 4.18 25.26
CA ALA A 559 -3.86 4.43 24.56
C ALA A 559 -3.84 5.82 23.93
N PHE A 560 -2.64 6.27 23.53
CA PHE A 560 -2.46 7.47 22.72
C PHE A 560 -2.30 7.14 21.25
N ARG A 561 -3.27 7.58 20.46
CA ARG A 561 -3.12 7.67 19.01
C ARG A 561 -2.18 8.84 18.70
N CYS A 562 -1.45 8.75 17.60
CA CYS A 562 -0.62 9.84 17.10
C CYS A 562 -1.13 10.31 15.74
N THR A 563 -1.54 11.57 15.62
CA THR A 563 -2.02 12.14 14.35
C THR A 563 -1.17 13.32 13.92
N SER A 564 -1.09 13.54 12.61
CA SER A 564 -0.70 14.82 12.02
C SER A 564 -1.92 15.75 11.88
N PRO A 565 -1.72 17.06 11.60
CA PRO A 565 -2.81 18.02 11.44
C PRO A 565 -3.69 17.81 10.20
N ASP A 566 -3.17 17.12 9.17
CA ASP A 566 -3.92 16.81 7.93
C ASP A 566 -4.40 15.35 7.88
N TYR A 567 -4.23 14.60 8.98
CA TYR A 567 -4.62 13.19 9.14
C TYR A 567 -3.94 12.18 8.20
N LEU A 568 -2.98 12.63 7.38
CA LEU A 568 -2.07 11.76 6.63
C LEU A 568 -0.87 11.39 7.50
N PRO A 569 -0.33 10.17 7.40
CA PRO A 569 0.90 9.84 8.12
C PRO A 569 2.08 10.70 7.63
N MET A 570 3.16 10.67 8.39
CA MET A 570 4.45 11.26 8.04
C MET A 570 5.40 10.11 7.72
N VAL A 571 5.70 9.92 6.44
CA VAL A 571 6.41 8.74 5.92
C VAL A 571 7.47 9.19 4.92
N GLY A 572 8.74 8.89 5.19
CA GLY A 572 9.85 9.21 4.28
C GLY A 572 11.07 9.79 4.97
N PRO A 573 12.07 10.26 4.19
CA PRO A 573 13.29 10.85 4.71
C PRO A 573 13.02 12.21 5.37
N LEU A 574 13.86 12.57 6.34
CA LEU A 574 13.77 13.86 7.03
C LEU A 574 14.92 14.78 6.60
N ALA A 575 14.60 16.02 6.27
CA ALA A 575 15.60 17.06 6.04
C ALA A 575 16.00 17.77 7.34
N ASP A 576 17.23 18.29 7.39
CA ASP A 576 17.62 19.23 8.43
C ASP A 576 16.72 20.46 8.33
N ARG A 577 15.97 20.72 9.40
CA ARG A 577 14.89 21.71 9.37
C ARG A 577 15.40 23.11 9.05
N LYS A 578 16.51 23.51 9.66
CA LYS A 578 17.05 24.86 9.50
C LYS A 578 17.63 25.03 8.09
N ALA A 579 18.48 24.10 7.67
CA ALA A 579 19.07 24.11 6.34
C ALA A 579 17.99 24.05 5.25
N PHE A 580 16.91 23.29 5.46
CA PHE A 580 15.78 23.21 4.53
C PHE A 580 15.10 24.58 4.34
N LEU A 581 14.82 25.29 5.44
CA LEU A 581 14.20 26.61 5.38
C LEU A 581 15.11 27.64 4.71
N ASP A 582 16.41 27.58 4.98
CA ASP A 582 17.41 28.46 4.37
C ASP A 582 17.55 28.18 2.86
N ALA A 583 17.67 26.91 2.46
CA ALA A 583 17.83 26.48 1.07
C ALA A 583 16.62 26.87 0.19
N TYR A 584 15.41 26.81 0.74
CA TYR A 584 14.18 27.04 -0.01
C TYR A 584 13.49 28.37 0.31
N ALA A 585 14.18 29.30 1.00
CA ALA A 585 13.63 30.57 1.47
C ALA A 585 12.87 31.38 0.39
N LEU A 586 13.30 31.30 -0.86
CA LEU A 586 12.65 31.95 -2.01
C LEU A 586 11.17 31.55 -2.20
N LEU A 587 10.75 30.36 -1.75
CA LEU A 587 9.38 29.89 -1.85
C LEU A 587 8.40 30.74 -1.03
N SER A 588 8.89 31.48 -0.03
CA SER A 588 8.07 32.43 0.71
C SER A 588 7.70 33.67 -0.10
N LYS A 589 8.40 33.91 -1.22
CA LYS A 589 8.17 35.02 -2.14
C LYS A 589 7.41 34.58 -3.39
N ASP A 590 7.77 33.43 -3.96
CA ASP A 590 7.06 32.81 -5.09
C ASP A 590 7.05 31.29 -4.97
N ALA A 591 5.88 30.73 -4.68
CA ALA A 591 5.67 29.30 -4.50
C ALA A 591 5.89 28.45 -5.77
N ARG A 592 6.04 29.09 -6.94
CA ARG A 592 6.24 28.41 -8.23
C ARG A 592 7.71 28.20 -8.57
N GLN A 593 8.62 28.85 -7.86
CA GLN A 593 10.05 28.70 -8.13
C GLN A 593 10.54 27.32 -7.67
N ILE A 594 11.45 26.73 -8.44
CA ILE A 594 12.10 25.46 -8.12
C ILE A 594 13.61 25.73 -8.20
N PRO A 595 14.29 25.99 -7.07
CA PRO A 595 15.73 26.21 -7.07
C PRO A 595 16.47 24.93 -7.41
N ASP A 596 17.61 25.08 -8.09
CA ASP A 596 18.57 24.01 -8.29
C ASP A 596 19.47 23.86 -7.04
N ILE A 597 18.84 23.49 -5.91
CA ILE A 597 19.51 23.27 -4.63
C ILE A 597 19.03 21.92 -4.10
N ALA A 598 19.97 21.01 -3.87
CA ALA A 598 19.66 19.70 -3.31
C ALA A 598 19.04 19.82 -1.90
N CYS A 599 18.12 18.92 -1.58
CA CYS A 599 17.52 18.91 -0.25
C CYS A 599 18.58 18.55 0.81
N PRO A 600 18.70 19.32 1.90
CA PRO A 600 19.65 19.04 2.96
C PRO A 600 19.13 17.91 3.84
N TRP A 601 19.28 16.67 3.39
CA TRP A 601 18.83 15.48 4.11
C TRP A 601 19.60 15.29 5.43
N LEU A 602 18.91 14.80 6.45
CA LEU A 602 19.56 14.12 7.57
C LEU A 602 19.86 12.69 7.10
N ASP A 603 21.02 12.52 6.46
CA ASP A 603 21.36 11.26 5.78
C ASP A 603 21.17 10.03 6.68
N GLY A 604 20.38 9.08 6.20
CA GLY A 604 20.02 7.85 6.90
C GLY A 604 18.85 7.97 7.89
N LEU A 605 18.22 9.14 8.08
CA LEU A 605 17.10 9.32 9.01
C LEU A 605 15.74 9.36 8.30
N TYR A 606 14.86 8.45 8.68
CA TYR A 606 13.51 8.31 8.12
C TYR A 606 12.44 8.31 9.24
N ILE A 607 11.21 8.68 8.86
CA ILE A 607 10.05 8.71 9.76
C ILE A 607 8.97 7.78 9.22
N ASN A 608 8.28 7.06 10.11
CA ASN A 608 7.00 6.40 9.84
C ASN A 608 6.08 6.59 11.06
N SER A 609 5.28 7.66 11.08
CA SER A 609 4.45 8.03 12.23
C SER A 609 3.18 8.78 11.82
N GLY A 610 2.31 9.12 12.78
CA GLY A 610 1.14 9.98 12.53
C GLY A 610 -0.07 9.28 11.91
N HIS A 611 -0.22 7.97 12.06
CA HIS A 611 -1.30 7.17 11.45
C HIS A 611 -2.71 7.37 12.05
N GLY A 612 -2.84 8.12 13.14
CA GLY A 612 -4.10 8.37 13.84
C GLY A 612 -4.78 7.08 14.28
N SER A 613 -6.08 6.97 14.00
CA SER A 613 -6.91 5.77 14.25
C SER A 613 -6.91 4.77 13.09
N ARG A 614 -6.07 4.95 12.06
CA ARG A 614 -6.06 4.14 10.82
C ARG A 614 -4.74 3.40 10.61
N GLY A 615 -4.00 3.16 11.70
CA GLY A 615 -2.70 2.49 11.66
C GLY A 615 -2.75 1.11 11.02
N LEU A 616 -3.81 0.33 11.26
CA LEU A 616 -3.96 -0.99 10.66
C LEU A 616 -3.92 -0.96 9.12
N ILE A 617 -4.53 0.05 8.50
CA ILE A 617 -4.59 0.20 7.04
C ILE A 617 -3.32 0.87 6.50
N THR A 618 -2.87 1.94 7.15
CA THR A 618 -1.87 2.84 6.57
C THR A 618 -0.43 2.44 6.93
N ALA A 619 -0.18 1.87 8.10
CA ALA A 619 1.17 1.57 8.56
C ALA A 619 1.85 0.46 7.75
N PRO A 620 1.18 -0.66 7.38
CA PRO A 620 1.79 -1.68 6.53
C PRO A 620 2.29 -1.13 5.19
N LEU A 621 1.43 -0.41 4.45
CA LEU A 621 1.81 0.19 3.17
C LEU A 621 2.86 1.31 3.32
N SER A 622 2.86 2.01 4.45
CA SER A 622 3.88 3.02 4.76
C SER A 622 5.26 2.40 4.99
N GLY A 623 5.33 1.17 5.51
CA GLY A 623 6.56 0.38 5.55
C GLY A 623 7.13 0.13 4.15
N GLU A 624 6.27 -0.31 3.22
CA GLU A 624 6.65 -0.47 1.80
C GLU A 624 7.05 0.85 1.13
N LEU A 625 6.35 1.95 1.45
CA LEU A 625 6.70 3.27 0.92
C LEU A 625 8.10 3.68 1.39
N LEU A 626 8.41 3.51 2.68
CA LEU A 626 9.70 3.83 3.25
C LEU A 626 10.82 2.96 2.65
N ALA A 627 10.59 1.65 2.55
CA ALA A 627 11.52 0.74 1.91
C ALA A 627 11.74 1.09 0.42
N ALA A 628 10.69 1.51 -0.28
CA ALA A 628 10.78 1.98 -1.66
C ALA A 628 11.64 3.24 -1.79
N TRP A 629 11.57 4.17 -0.83
CA TRP A 629 12.46 5.34 -0.77
C TRP A 629 13.93 4.95 -0.58
N LEU A 630 14.22 4.02 0.33
CA LEU A 630 15.58 3.59 0.66
C LEU A 630 16.28 2.81 -0.47
N ASP A 631 15.55 1.93 -1.15
CA ASP A 631 16.11 1.05 -2.19
C ASP A 631 15.93 1.57 -3.63
N ASP A 632 15.53 2.84 -3.78
CA ASP A 632 15.22 3.46 -5.08
C ASP A 632 14.24 2.61 -5.91
N GLU A 633 13.15 2.14 -5.28
CA GLU A 633 12.18 1.24 -5.92
C GLU A 633 10.96 1.99 -6.44
N PRO A 634 10.21 1.41 -7.40
CA PRO A 634 8.89 1.91 -7.75
C PRO A 634 8.04 2.14 -6.51
N LEU A 635 7.41 3.31 -6.37
CA LEU A 635 6.60 3.63 -5.20
C LEU A 635 5.31 2.78 -5.17
N PRO A 636 4.81 2.39 -3.97
CA PRO A 636 3.59 1.59 -3.85
C PRO A 636 2.30 2.42 -3.89
N VAL A 637 2.42 3.74 -4.10
CA VAL A 637 1.33 4.71 -4.14
C VAL A 637 1.64 5.75 -5.23
N PRO A 638 0.63 6.50 -5.71
CA PRO A 638 0.84 7.67 -6.56
C PRO A 638 1.89 8.63 -5.98
N ARG A 639 2.71 9.25 -6.83
CA ARG A 639 3.71 10.26 -6.43
C ARG A 639 3.08 11.36 -5.58
N SER A 640 1.90 11.84 -5.95
CA SER A 640 1.16 12.88 -5.21
C SER A 640 0.76 12.43 -3.80
N VAL A 641 0.46 11.15 -3.60
CA VAL A 641 0.17 10.56 -2.28
C VAL A 641 1.44 10.45 -1.45
N ALA A 642 2.54 10.03 -2.06
CA ALA A 642 3.85 9.99 -1.38
C ALA A 642 4.29 11.39 -0.93
N GLU A 643 4.20 12.40 -1.80
CA GLU A 643 4.46 13.82 -1.46
C GLU A 643 3.53 14.32 -0.33
N ALA A 644 2.25 13.91 -0.35
CA ALA A 644 1.28 14.26 0.69
C ALA A 644 1.55 13.56 2.03
N CYS A 645 2.27 12.44 2.04
CA CYS A 645 2.75 11.76 3.24
C CYS A 645 4.14 12.23 3.69
N HIS A 646 4.89 12.94 2.83
CA HIS A 646 6.29 13.29 3.08
C HIS A 646 6.45 14.16 4.36
N PRO A 647 7.48 13.93 5.21
CA PRO A 647 7.67 14.69 6.45
C PRO A 647 7.88 16.20 6.22
N ASN A 648 8.63 16.56 5.17
CA ASN A 648 8.91 17.96 4.80
C ASN A 648 7.67 18.79 4.40
N ARG A 649 6.51 18.17 4.12
CA ARG A 649 5.33 18.89 3.59
C ARG A 649 4.87 20.05 4.47
N PHE A 650 5.02 19.93 5.79
CA PHE A 650 4.63 20.99 6.72
C PHE A 650 5.64 22.13 6.76
N ALA A 651 6.94 21.83 6.62
CA ALA A 651 7.96 22.86 6.43
C ALA A 651 7.67 23.67 5.18
N LEU A 652 7.46 22.97 4.07
CA LEU A 652 7.14 23.55 2.77
C LEU A 652 5.88 24.42 2.81
N ARG A 653 4.77 23.92 3.39
CA ARG A 653 3.52 24.68 3.51
C ARG A 653 3.66 25.93 4.38
N LYS A 654 4.46 25.88 5.46
CA LYS A 654 4.73 27.07 6.30
C LYS A 654 5.52 28.11 5.51
N LEU A 655 6.58 27.66 4.83
CA LEU A 655 7.44 28.50 4.01
C LEU A 655 6.66 29.22 2.90
N ILE A 656 5.86 28.48 2.12
CA ILE A 656 4.99 29.02 1.07
C ILE A 656 3.98 30.05 1.60
N ARG A 657 3.54 29.89 2.87
CA ARG A 657 2.61 30.83 3.52
C ARG A 657 3.32 32.04 4.15
N GLY A 658 4.65 32.12 4.06
CA GLY A 658 5.46 33.16 4.70
C GLY A 658 5.41 33.10 6.24
N LYS A 659 5.28 31.90 6.81
CA LYS A 659 5.12 31.65 8.26
C LYS A 659 6.28 30.89 8.88
#